data_AF-S3HNG2-F1
#
_entry.id   AF-S3HNG2-F1
#
_cell.length_a   1.000
_cell.length_b   1.000
_cell.length_c   1.000
_cell.angle_alpha   90.00
_cell.angle_beta   90.00
_cell.angle_gamma   90.00
#
_symmetry.space_group_name_H-M   'P 1'
#
loop_
_entity.id
_entity.type
_entity.pdbx_description
1 polymer ?
#
loop_
_entity_poly.entity_id
_entity_poly.type
_entity_poly.pdbx_seq_one_letter_code
_entity_poly.pdbx_strand_id
1 'polypeptide(L)'
;MAAILPSSYKDGTVSVATGSTAVTGTNTFWGTPGGEGNPILPGDWFGVHKGYAIRIASIEGNGALTLANPWPGPPQTDEPYEVMLQSDNARMATSTRQLLQQLMNGNIAAFTGLNGEPDTVPYFTGPGAMGLLTRQDLTQGVDYDVQVDTLADRAAYDLQVPGYAVLVSDIGDGRAAIYSKVTAASGDWSDPAYITGPRGLTWKGAWSGATAYKKDDAVSYNNASWIALVDNTNVAPIVGATWGQLAARGATGATGVNPRGAYDNATAYGVTDSVLDNGSTWIAIAPTTGNAPPVLPTTSNAYWQLLARKGTDGTGTGDVVGPAGGVAASDIVAFDGTTGKLIKKAPNGSVGNALLANMAAGTLKGRRASSGNGAPEDLTPAQVRGEIGAEFLSSIRNKLRNGGFDVWQRGVTWNTPANGAYTADGWKVAYDVAGTFVLSAVTATNEAINPQTWRYLRWNQTVAGAATSRLLMSPIENVHTLAGQTVTVTFEAWATTAQSLAVNLQQIFGTGGSPSASVALAAQTVNLTTTPQKFSLVFNLADVKSKTLGTNGDDYLNLIFGLPLTGTFDIKISRVSLVAGDATQEADPFGPGLDYARILNICERYYQQAYITFAPYAAASVTQAIGVNFRTTMRATPTALGGTVISASGTTVAGYDFLTPQGARMTHTPSGSGVCAIAVNAAFGAEY
;
A
#
# COMPACT_ATOMS: atom_id res chain seq x y z
N MET A 1 6.21 -40.46 -14.12
CA MET A 1 5.66 -39.78 -15.30
C MET A 1 4.15 -39.75 -15.11
N ALA A 2 3.63 -38.72 -14.43
CA ALA A 2 2.19 -38.60 -14.22
C ALA A 2 1.57 -38.22 -15.57
N ALA A 3 0.75 -39.11 -16.13
CA ALA A 3 -0.07 -38.78 -17.28
C ALA A 3 -1.08 -37.71 -16.83
N ILE A 4 -0.81 -36.45 -17.15
CA ILE A 4 -1.78 -35.38 -17.02
C ILE A 4 -2.90 -35.73 -18.01
N LEU A 5 -4.05 -36.16 -17.49
CA LEU A 5 -5.22 -36.42 -18.32
C LEU A 5 -5.61 -35.10 -19.02
N PRO A 6 -5.88 -35.12 -20.34
CA PRO A 6 -6.20 -33.89 -21.06
C PRO A 6 -7.44 -33.22 -20.49
N SER A 7 -7.32 -31.95 -20.10
CA SER A 7 -8.45 -31.07 -19.86
C SER A 7 -9.13 -30.78 -21.20
N SER A 8 -10.45 -30.94 -21.27
CA SER A 8 -11.21 -30.66 -22.48
C SER A 8 -12.25 -29.57 -22.28
N TYR A 9 -12.50 -28.81 -23.35
CA TYR A 9 -13.52 -27.77 -23.45
C TYR A 9 -14.66 -28.24 -24.35
N LYS A 10 -15.91 -28.02 -23.93
CA LYS A 10 -17.10 -28.63 -24.57
C LYS A 10 -18.39 -27.81 -24.43
N ASP A 11 -18.30 -26.54 -24.06
CA ASP A 11 -19.51 -25.72 -23.86
C ASP A 11 -20.11 -25.35 -25.23
N GLY A 12 -21.42 -25.51 -25.38
CA GLY A 12 -22.15 -25.20 -26.62
C GLY A 12 -22.19 -26.33 -27.65
N THR A 13 -22.58 -26.00 -28.87
CA THR A 13 -22.64 -26.93 -30.01
C THR A 13 -21.96 -26.34 -31.24
N VAL A 14 -21.60 -27.19 -32.20
CA VAL A 14 -20.89 -26.76 -33.42
C VAL A 14 -21.47 -27.33 -34.69
N SER A 15 -21.25 -26.59 -35.77
CA SER A 15 -21.49 -27.00 -37.13
C SER A 15 -20.20 -26.93 -37.95
N VAL A 16 -19.86 -28.03 -38.64
CA VAL A 16 -18.73 -28.10 -39.57
C VAL A 16 -19.06 -29.05 -40.72
N ALA A 17 -18.90 -28.57 -41.96
CA ALA A 17 -19.12 -29.39 -43.15
C ALA A 17 -17.91 -30.28 -43.44
N THR A 18 -18.13 -31.46 -44.03
CA THR A 18 -17.04 -32.29 -44.55
C THR A 18 -16.18 -31.51 -45.53
N GLY A 19 -14.86 -31.53 -45.35
CA GLY A 19 -13.91 -30.79 -46.15
C GLY A 19 -13.82 -29.29 -45.83
N SER A 20 -14.57 -28.77 -44.85
CA SER A 20 -14.46 -27.38 -44.39
C SER A 20 -13.37 -27.22 -43.34
N THR A 21 -12.69 -26.08 -43.33
CA THR A 21 -11.86 -25.63 -42.21
C THR A 21 -12.62 -24.69 -41.26
N ALA A 22 -13.73 -24.10 -41.69
CA ALA A 22 -14.53 -23.22 -40.85
C ALA A 22 -15.48 -24.04 -39.96
N VAL A 23 -15.48 -23.73 -38.67
CA VAL A 23 -16.39 -24.28 -37.67
C VAL A 23 -17.18 -23.13 -37.07
N THR A 24 -18.51 -23.22 -37.11
CA THR A 24 -19.40 -22.29 -36.43
C THR A 24 -19.90 -22.90 -35.14
N GLY A 25 -19.99 -22.10 -34.09
CA GLY A 25 -20.37 -22.49 -32.74
C GLY A 25 -21.55 -21.69 -32.23
N THR A 26 -22.46 -22.36 -31.52
CA THR A 26 -23.59 -21.76 -30.82
C THR A 26 -23.38 -21.92 -29.31
N ASN A 27 -23.44 -20.82 -28.56
CA ASN A 27 -23.18 -20.79 -27.11
C ASN A 27 -21.80 -21.36 -26.71
N THR A 28 -20.81 -21.20 -27.57
CA THR A 28 -19.49 -21.83 -27.43
C THR A 28 -18.44 -21.01 -26.69
N PHE A 29 -18.65 -19.70 -26.49
CA PHE A 29 -17.77 -18.81 -25.70
C PHE A 29 -16.25 -18.95 -25.95
N TRP A 30 -15.83 -19.21 -27.20
CA TRP A 30 -14.43 -19.45 -27.55
C TRP A 30 -13.47 -18.27 -27.31
N GLY A 31 -14.00 -17.08 -27.04
CA GLY A 31 -13.24 -15.87 -26.76
C GLY A 31 -13.01 -14.99 -27.98
N THR A 32 -12.11 -14.02 -27.85
CA THR A 32 -11.84 -12.99 -28.87
C THR A 32 -10.62 -13.34 -29.74
N PRO A 33 -10.52 -12.80 -30.97
CA PRO A 33 -9.30 -12.91 -31.76
C PRO A 33 -8.07 -12.44 -30.98
N GLY A 34 -7.00 -13.22 -30.98
CA GLY A 34 -5.75 -12.88 -30.26
C GLY A 34 -5.44 -13.75 -29.03
N GLY A 35 -6.39 -14.53 -28.53
CA GLY A 35 -6.13 -15.65 -27.62
C GLY A 35 -5.76 -15.33 -26.16
N GLU A 36 -5.41 -14.12 -25.76
CA GLU A 36 -5.11 -13.88 -24.34
C GLU A 36 -6.38 -13.98 -23.47
N GLY A 37 -6.42 -14.98 -22.58
CA GLY A 37 -7.56 -15.23 -21.68
C GLY A 37 -8.70 -16.08 -22.26
N ASN A 38 -8.58 -16.58 -23.50
CA ASN A 38 -9.59 -17.45 -24.10
C ASN A 38 -9.56 -18.87 -23.49
N PRO A 39 -10.71 -19.55 -23.36
CA PRO A 39 -10.79 -20.91 -22.82
C PRO A 39 -10.21 -21.97 -23.77
N ILE A 40 -10.16 -21.68 -25.08
CA ILE A 40 -9.45 -22.46 -26.09
C ILE A 40 -8.50 -21.53 -26.83
N LEU A 41 -7.42 -22.09 -27.38
CA LEU A 41 -6.33 -21.33 -27.97
C LEU A 41 -5.89 -21.95 -29.30
N PRO A 42 -5.39 -21.14 -30.25
CA PRO A 42 -4.76 -21.67 -31.45
C PRO A 42 -3.66 -22.68 -31.07
N GLY A 43 -3.72 -23.88 -31.63
CA GLY A 43 -2.88 -25.00 -31.24
C GLY A 43 -3.62 -26.14 -30.53
N ASP A 44 -4.78 -25.87 -29.92
CA ASP A 44 -5.60 -26.91 -29.30
C ASP A 44 -6.25 -27.82 -30.35
N TRP A 45 -6.71 -29.00 -29.93
CA TRP A 45 -7.17 -30.06 -30.82
C TRP A 45 -8.70 -30.18 -30.83
N PHE A 46 -9.33 -29.80 -31.93
CA PHE A 46 -10.76 -29.94 -32.17
C PHE A 46 -11.09 -31.32 -32.77
N GLY A 47 -12.21 -31.93 -32.34
CA GLY A 47 -12.77 -33.12 -32.98
C GLY A 47 -12.40 -34.47 -32.34
N VAL A 48 -11.65 -34.44 -31.23
CA VAL A 48 -11.12 -35.63 -30.55
C VAL A 48 -12.22 -36.62 -30.14
N HIS A 49 -13.40 -36.12 -29.75
CA HIS A 49 -14.60 -36.90 -29.44
C HIS A 49 -15.14 -37.75 -30.62
N LYS A 50 -14.78 -37.43 -31.86
CA LYS A 50 -15.09 -38.25 -33.05
C LYS A 50 -13.88 -39.02 -33.59
N GLY A 51 -12.75 -39.01 -32.88
CA GLY A 51 -11.50 -39.63 -33.33
C GLY A 51 -10.72 -38.82 -34.36
N TYR A 52 -11.06 -37.55 -34.57
CA TYR A 52 -10.37 -36.65 -35.49
C TYR A 52 -9.66 -35.55 -34.69
N ALA A 53 -8.35 -35.65 -34.48
CA ALA A 53 -7.60 -34.59 -33.81
C ALA A 53 -7.11 -33.56 -34.84
N ILE A 54 -7.81 -32.43 -34.97
CA ILE A 54 -7.45 -31.36 -35.90
C ILE A 54 -7.06 -30.12 -35.11
N ARG A 55 -5.88 -29.56 -35.40
CA ARG A 55 -5.42 -28.36 -34.72
C ARG A 55 -6.28 -27.16 -35.08
N ILE A 56 -6.65 -26.35 -34.09
CA ILE A 56 -7.26 -25.04 -34.30
C ILE A 56 -6.17 -24.08 -34.81
N ALA A 57 -6.39 -23.49 -35.98
CA ALA A 57 -5.47 -22.52 -36.58
C ALA A 57 -5.68 -21.11 -36.02
N SER A 58 -6.93 -20.70 -35.86
CA SER A 58 -7.31 -19.38 -35.36
C SER A 58 -8.70 -19.41 -34.73
N ILE A 59 -8.95 -18.46 -33.83
CA ILE A 59 -10.26 -18.19 -33.24
C ILE A 59 -10.73 -16.87 -33.81
N GLU A 60 -11.87 -16.88 -34.48
CA GLU A 60 -12.46 -15.70 -35.14
C GLU A 60 -13.44 -14.97 -34.21
N GLY A 61 -13.88 -15.63 -33.14
CA GLY A 61 -14.71 -15.06 -32.09
C GLY A 61 -15.43 -16.13 -31.27
N ASN A 62 -16.37 -15.72 -30.41
CA ASN A 62 -17.06 -16.60 -29.47
C ASN A 62 -17.79 -17.79 -30.11
N GLY A 63 -18.15 -17.70 -31.39
CA GLY A 63 -18.89 -18.72 -32.14
C GLY A 63 -18.28 -19.06 -33.50
N ALA A 64 -17.00 -18.76 -33.73
CA ALA A 64 -16.34 -19.11 -34.98
C ALA A 64 -14.84 -19.40 -34.77
N LEU A 65 -14.36 -20.48 -35.36
CA LEU A 65 -12.94 -20.82 -35.41
C LEU A 65 -12.57 -21.42 -36.77
N THR A 66 -11.27 -21.42 -37.07
CA THR A 66 -10.71 -22.03 -38.28
C THR A 66 -9.78 -23.18 -37.91
N LEU A 67 -9.94 -24.32 -38.55
CA LEU A 67 -9.10 -25.51 -38.42
C LEU A 67 -7.88 -25.44 -39.35
N ALA A 68 -6.77 -26.01 -38.90
CA ALA A 68 -5.53 -26.09 -39.69
C ALA A 68 -5.65 -27.05 -40.89
N ASN A 69 -6.57 -28.01 -40.82
CA ASN A 69 -6.82 -28.98 -41.89
C ASN A 69 -8.34 -29.16 -42.07
N PRO A 70 -8.79 -29.49 -43.28
CA PRO A 70 -10.21 -29.76 -43.56
C PRO A 70 -10.78 -30.86 -42.64
N TRP A 71 -12.02 -30.68 -42.19
CA TRP A 71 -12.75 -31.68 -41.41
C TRP A 71 -12.92 -32.99 -42.20
N PRO A 72 -12.34 -34.11 -41.74
CA PRO A 72 -12.33 -35.37 -42.48
C PRO A 72 -13.56 -36.25 -42.21
N GLY A 73 -14.38 -35.91 -41.21
CA GLY A 73 -15.55 -36.67 -40.81
C GLY A 73 -16.82 -36.29 -41.56
N PRO A 74 -17.93 -37.01 -41.32
CA PRO A 74 -19.27 -36.58 -41.74
C PRO A 74 -19.59 -35.17 -41.23
N PRO A 75 -20.49 -34.42 -41.90
CA PRO A 75 -20.84 -33.08 -41.46
C PRO A 75 -21.45 -33.11 -40.05
N GLN A 76 -21.10 -32.13 -39.23
CA GLN A 76 -21.75 -31.86 -37.95
C GLN A 76 -22.67 -30.65 -38.10
N THR A 77 -23.86 -30.71 -37.52
CA THR A 77 -24.84 -29.62 -37.56
C THR A 77 -25.46 -29.47 -36.18
N ASP A 78 -25.03 -28.43 -35.46
CA ASP A 78 -25.38 -28.13 -34.07
C ASP A 78 -25.19 -29.31 -33.11
N GLU A 79 -24.09 -30.04 -33.29
CA GLU A 79 -23.74 -31.22 -32.50
C GLU A 79 -22.82 -30.87 -31.31
N PRO A 80 -22.81 -31.68 -30.23
CA PRO A 80 -21.81 -31.58 -29.18
C PRO A 80 -20.39 -31.80 -29.71
N TYR A 81 -19.43 -31.08 -29.14
CA TYR A 81 -18.03 -31.16 -29.53
C TYR A 81 -17.09 -31.24 -28.33
N GLU A 82 -15.82 -31.44 -28.62
CA GLU A 82 -14.76 -31.44 -27.65
C GLU A 82 -13.48 -30.88 -28.26
N VAL A 83 -12.86 -29.96 -27.54
CA VAL A 83 -11.51 -29.44 -27.79
C VAL A 83 -10.59 -29.94 -26.70
N MET A 84 -9.54 -30.66 -27.08
CA MET A 84 -8.49 -31.10 -26.17
C MET A 84 -7.39 -30.03 -26.09
N LEU A 85 -7.18 -29.51 -24.87
CA LEU A 85 -6.26 -28.40 -24.63
C LEU A 85 -4.81 -28.88 -24.67
N GLN A 86 -3.92 -28.09 -25.30
CA GLN A 86 -2.49 -28.34 -25.29
C GLN A 86 -1.85 -27.79 -24.00
N SER A 87 -0.81 -28.46 -23.49
CA SER A 87 -0.15 -28.01 -22.26
C SER A 87 0.54 -26.65 -22.42
N ASP A 88 0.38 -25.79 -21.42
CA ASP A 88 1.02 -24.46 -21.39
C ASP A 88 2.55 -24.56 -21.48
N ASN A 89 3.14 -25.61 -20.92
CA ASN A 89 4.59 -25.87 -21.01
C ASN A 89 5.07 -26.01 -22.46
N ALA A 90 4.31 -26.68 -23.35
CA ALA A 90 4.70 -26.84 -24.75
C ALA A 90 4.61 -25.51 -25.52
N ARG A 91 3.65 -24.66 -25.15
CA ARG A 91 3.46 -23.33 -25.76
C ARG A 91 4.54 -22.38 -25.31
N MET A 92 4.82 -22.32 -24.01
CA MET A 92 5.92 -21.56 -23.41
C MET A 92 7.28 -21.95 -24.00
N ALA A 93 7.55 -23.25 -24.18
CA ALA A 93 8.78 -23.71 -24.81
C ALA A 93 8.92 -23.22 -26.26
N THR A 94 7.83 -23.20 -27.04
CA THR A 94 7.85 -22.73 -28.43
C THR A 94 8.04 -21.23 -28.53
N SER A 95 7.28 -20.44 -27.75
CA SER A 95 7.43 -18.98 -27.71
C SER A 95 8.82 -18.56 -27.24
N THR A 96 9.38 -19.26 -26.25
CA THR A 96 10.77 -19.04 -25.80
C THR A 96 11.78 -19.33 -26.91
N ARG A 97 11.57 -20.40 -27.69
CA ARG A 97 12.42 -20.72 -28.85
C ARG A 97 12.31 -19.68 -29.96
N GLN A 98 11.12 -19.13 -30.22
CA GLN A 98 10.93 -18.08 -31.22
C GLN A 98 11.60 -16.77 -30.79
N LEU A 99 11.44 -16.39 -29.52
CA LEU A 99 12.14 -15.25 -28.94
C LEU A 99 13.66 -15.45 -29.02
N LEU A 100 14.14 -16.63 -28.62
CA LEU A 100 15.56 -16.97 -28.72
C LEU A 100 16.06 -16.88 -30.17
N GLN A 101 15.29 -17.36 -31.15
CA GLN A 101 15.64 -17.25 -32.57
C GLN A 101 15.71 -15.79 -33.03
N GLN A 102 14.80 -14.93 -32.57
CA GLN A 102 14.84 -13.49 -32.87
C GLN A 102 16.06 -12.80 -32.22
N LEU A 103 16.41 -13.20 -31.00
CA LEU A 103 17.57 -12.67 -30.27
C LEU A 103 18.91 -13.24 -30.76
N MET A 104 18.90 -14.42 -31.39
CA MET A 104 20.08 -15.10 -31.94
C MET A 104 20.42 -14.68 -33.38
N ASN A 105 19.80 -13.63 -33.93
CA ASN A 105 20.11 -13.13 -35.29
C ASN A 105 21.53 -12.54 -35.45
N GLY A 106 22.37 -12.61 -34.40
CA GLY A 106 23.76 -12.20 -34.41
C GLY A 106 23.98 -10.71 -34.12
N ASN A 107 22.96 -9.86 -34.26
CA ASN A 107 23.12 -8.41 -34.09
C ASN A 107 23.48 -8.01 -32.65
N ILE A 108 22.85 -8.66 -31.67
CA ILE A 108 23.14 -8.41 -30.25
C ILE A 108 24.56 -8.89 -29.92
N ALA A 109 24.94 -10.07 -30.42
CA ALA A 109 26.28 -10.61 -30.24
C ALA A 109 27.35 -9.71 -30.87
N ALA A 110 27.10 -9.20 -32.09
CA ALA A 110 27.97 -8.28 -32.80
C ALA A 110 28.13 -6.95 -32.05
N PHE A 111 27.04 -6.38 -31.53
CA PHE A 111 27.08 -5.14 -30.75
C PHE A 111 27.86 -5.32 -29.43
N THR A 112 27.61 -6.41 -28.70
CA THR A 112 28.35 -6.72 -27.46
C THR A 112 29.82 -7.08 -27.70
N GLY A 113 30.18 -7.48 -28.92
CA GLY A 113 31.55 -7.78 -29.32
C GLY A 113 32.39 -6.55 -29.69
N LEU A 114 31.78 -5.37 -29.79
CA LEU A 114 32.50 -4.13 -30.05
C LEU A 114 33.25 -3.66 -28.81
N ASN A 115 34.53 -3.33 -28.97
CA ASN A 115 35.29 -2.63 -27.94
C ASN A 115 35.03 -1.13 -28.07
N GLY A 116 34.15 -0.58 -27.22
CA GLY A 116 33.77 0.83 -27.31
C GLY A 116 34.94 1.77 -27.05
N GLU A 117 35.49 2.36 -28.10
CA GLU A 117 36.54 3.37 -28.03
C GLU A 117 35.94 4.78 -27.93
N PRO A 118 36.59 5.73 -27.22
CA PRO A 118 36.18 7.12 -27.21
C PRO A 118 35.97 7.65 -28.63
N ASP A 119 34.91 8.44 -28.79
CA ASP A 119 34.60 9.12 -30.05
C ASP A 119 34.32 8.20 -31.25
N THR A 120 33.78 7.00 -30.99
CA THR A 120 33.34 6.08 -32.05
C THR A 120 31.83 5.82 -32.05
N VAL A 121 31.27 5.44 -33.20
CA VAL A 121 29.85 5.08 -33.39
C VAL A 121 29.76 3.69 -34.04
N PRO A 122 28.96 2.76 -33.47
CA PRO A 122 28.68 1.46 -34.09
C PRO A 122 27.94 1.57 -35.43
N TYR A 123 28.37 0.82 -36.43
CA TYR A 123 27.68 0.70 -37.72
C TYR A 123 27.67 -0.75 -38.19
N PHE A 124 26.68 -1.11 -39.03
CA PHE A 124 26.60 -2.45 -39.60
C PHE A 124 27.61 -2.63 -40.73
N THR A 125 28.40 -3.71 -40.65
CA THR A 125 29.32 -4.14 -41.72
C THR A 125 28.76 -5.34 -42.50
N GLY A 126 27.70 -5.99 -41.98
CA GLY A 126 26.97 -7.08 -42.62
C GLY A 126 25.87 -7.64 -41.69
N PRO A 127 25.06 -8.63 -42.13
CA PRO A 127 24.09 -9.30 -41.26
C PRO A 127 24.79 -9.96 -40.06
N GLY A 128 24.42 -9.59 -38.83
CA GLY A 128 25.06 -10.12 -37.63
C GLY A 128 26.53 -9.69 -37.44
N ALA A 129 26.96 -8.60 -38.08
CA ALA A 129 28.30 -8.02 -37.95
C ALA A 129 28.24 -6.49 -37.84
N MET A 130 29.05 -5.93 -36.93
CA MET A 130 29.17 -4.49 -36.71
C MET A 130 30.64 -4.09 -36.63
N GLY A 131 30.93 -2.84 -36.95
CA GLY A 131 32.22 -2.17 -36.74
C GLY A 131 32.03 -0.83 -36.04
N LEU A 132 33.15 -0.12 -35.82
CA LEU A 132 33.17 1.22 -35.25
C LEU A 132 33.66 2.23 -36.30
N LEU A 133 33.02 3.40 -36.32
CA LEU A 133 33.41 4.55 -37.13
C LEU A 133 33.87 5.68 -36.20
N THR A 134 34.94 6.41 -36.50
CA THR A 134 35.39 7.50 -35.62
C THR A 134 34.60 8.80 -35.85
N ARG A 135 34.57 9.68 -34.86
CA ARG A 135 34.00 11.03 -34.99
C ARG A 135 34.76 11.85 -36.03
N GLN A 136 36.06 11.59 -36.20
CA GLN A 136 36.89 12.25 -37.20
C GLN A 136 36.38 11.93 -38.62
N ASP A 137 36.09 10.66 -38.91
CA ASP A 137 35.54 10.21 -40.20
C ASP A 137 34.18 10.84 -40.50
N LEU A 138 33.37 11.10 -39.46
CA LEU A 138 32.06 11.75 -39.59
C LEU A 138 32.14 13.27 -39.84
N THR A 139 33.25 13.92 -39.48
CA THR A 139 33.34 15.40 -39.44
C THR A 139 34.29 16.02 -40.45
N GLN A 140 35.36 15.33 -40.86
CA GLN A 140 36.43 15.95 -41.65
C GLN A 140 36.24 15.89 -43.17
N GLY A 141 35.38 15.03 -43.71
CA GLY A 141 35.04 14.99 -45.14
C GLY A 141 36.18 14.64 -46.12
N VAL A 142 37.43 14.67 -45.68
CA VAL A 142 38.65 14.29 -46.38
C VAL A 142 39.64 13.68 -45.39
N ASP A 143 40.25 12.57 -45.78
CA ASP A 143 41.19 11.79 -44.97
C ASP A 143 42.64 12.16 -45.36
N TYR A 144 43.50 12.36 -44.35
CA TYR A 144 44.92 12.70 -44.54
C TYR A 144 45.76 12.23 -43.34
N ASP A 145 47.00 11.80 -43.57
CA ASP A 145 47.88 11.27 -42.52
C ASP A 145 48.56 12.38 -41.70
N VAL A 146 48.90 13.50 -42.35
CA VAL A 146 49.55 14.64 -41.68
C VAL A 146 49.20 15.96 -42.35
N GLN A 147 49.13 17.01 -41.55
CA GLN A 147 49.02 18.39 -42.03
C GLN A 147 50.37 19.10 -41.86
N VAL A 148 50.79 19.82 -42.90
CA VAL A 148 51.96 20.69 -42.90
C VAL A 148 51.56 22.12 -43.27
N ASP A 149 52.35 23.09 -42.83
CA ASP A 149 52.05 24.52 -43.06
C ASP A 149 52.36 24.92 -44.50
N THR A 150 53.53 24.54 -45.02
CA THR A 150 53.97 24.92 -46.37
C THR A 150 54.30 23.72 -47.25
N LEU A 151 54.31 23.93 -48.57
CA LEU A 151 54.67 22.86 -49.51
C LEU A 151 56.09 22.32 -49.30
N ALA A 152 57.00 23.13 -48.76
CA ALA A 152 58.37 22.71 -48.47
C ALA A 152 58.43 21.67 -47.33
N ASP A 153 57.56 21.82 -46.33
CA ASP A 153 57.51 20.95 -45.15
C ASP A 153 57.04 19.53 -45.50
N ARG A 154 56.30 19.36 -46.61
CA ARG A 154 55.91 18.05 -47.16
C ARG A 154 57.13 17.16 -47.44
N ALA A 155 58.29 17.74 -47.79
CA ALA A 155 59.49 16.99 -48.15
C ALA A 155 59.99 16.07 -47.01
N ALA A 156 59.68 16.40 -45.74
CA ALA A 156 59.98 15.53 -44.60
C ALA A 156 59.29 14.15 -44.68
N TYR A 157 58.25 14.04 -45.51
CA TYR A 157 57.45 12.84 -45.73
C TYR A 157 57.73 12.19 -47.09
N ASP A 158 58.77 12.61 -47.80
CA ASP A 158 59.07 12.12 -49.16
C ASP A 158 59.35 10.61 -49.22
N LEU A 159 59.79 10.01 -48.11
CA LEU A 159 60.10 8.58 -47.98
C LEU A 159 58.91 7.73 -47.47
N GLN A 160 57.71 8.32 -47.36
CA GLN A 160 56.53 7.58 -46.94
C GLN A 160 56.03 6.62 -48.03
N VAL A 161 55.21 5.67 -47.62
CA VAL A 161 54.67 4.61 -48.49
C VAL A 161 53.60 5.14 -49.45
N PRO A 162 53.36 4.48 -50.60
CA PRO A 162 52.24 4.81 -51.48
C PRO A 162 50.92 4.85 -50.72
N GLY A 163 50.10 5.87 -50.99
CA GLY A 163 48.83 6.11 -50.29
C GLY A 163 48.93 7.08 -49.11
N TYR A 164 50.14 7.38 -48.61
CA TYR A 164 50.31 8.40 -47.56
C TYR A 164 49.87 9.77 -48.09
N ALA A 165 48.99 10.46 -47.38
CA ALA A 165 48.37 11.72 -47.76
C ALA A 165 48.82 12.87 -46.85
N VAL A 166 49.32 13.94 -47.47
CA VAL A 166 49.74 15.16 -46.77
C VAL A 166 48.82 16.30 -47.15
N LEU A 167 48.16 16.90 -46.15
CA LEU A 167 47.47 18.16 -46.30
C LEU A 167 48.48 19.30 -46.18
N VAL A 168 48.68 20.07 -47.25
CA VAL A 168 49.49 21.28 -47.24
C VAL A 168 48.56 22.48 -47.06
N SER A 169 48.76 23.26 -45.99
CA SER A 169 47.88 24.38 -45.63
C SER A 169 48.02 25.57 -46.57
N ASP A 170 49.24 25.85 -47.04
CA ASP A 170 49.51 26.82 -48.10
C ASP A 170 50.56 26.27 -49.08
N ILE A 171 50.14 26.03 -50.32
CA ILE A 171 51.05 25.53 -51.36
C ILE A 171 51.95 26.63 -51.98
N GLY A 172 51.86 27.86 -51.46
CA GLY A 172 52.61 29.04 -51.90
C GLY A 172 51.78 30.07 -52.67
N ASP A 173 50.53 29.77 -52.97
CA ASP A 173 49.58 30.67 -53.62
C ASP A 173 48.38 31.05 -52.73
N GLY A 174 48.42 30.69 -51.45
CA GLY A 174 47.37 30.92 -50.47
C GLY A 174 46.25 29.88 -50.48
N ARG A 175 46.41 28.76 -51.18
CA ARG A 175 45.47 27.63 -51.18
C ARG A 175 46.02 26.42 -50.45
N ALA A 176 45.14 25.69 -49.77
CA ALA A 176 45.40 24.38 -49.24
C ALA A 176 45.10 23.29 -50.28
N ALA A 177 45.94 22.25 -50.30
CA ALA A 177 45.75 21.09 -51.15
C ALA A 177 46.23 19.80 -50.48
N ILE A 178 45.63 18.68 -50.86
CA ILE A 178 46.06 17.34 -50.45
C ILE A 178 46.93 16.74 -51.56
N TYR A 179 48.04 16.13 -51.15
CA TYR A 179 48.93 15.34 -52.01
C TYR A 179 48.94 13.90 -51.52
N SER A 180 48.75 12.95 -52.42
CA SER A 180 48.91 11.53 -52.11
C SER A 180 50.20 10.99 -52.69
N LYS A 181 50.87 10.12 -51.92
CA LYS A 181 52.11 9.47 -52.35
C LYS A 181 51.79 8.44 -53.43
N VAL A 182 52.36 8.61 -54.63
CA VAL A 182 52.01 7.80 -55.80
C VAL A 182 52.81 6.50 -55.83
N THR A 183 54.12 6.59 -55.57
CA THR A 183 55.00 5.43 -55.48
C THR A 183 55.93 5.54 -54.28
N ALA A 184 56.68 4.47 -53.99
CA ALA A 184 57.69 4.45 -52.92
C ALA A 184 58.94 5.28 -53.27
N ALA A 185 58.99 5.92 -54.45
CA ALA A 185 60.09 6.80 -54.82
C ALA A 185 60.04 8.11 -54.02
N SER A 186 61.21 8.54 -53.54
CA SER A 186 61.36 9.80 -52.80
C SER A 186 60.80 10.97 -53.63
N GLY A 187 59.93 11.78 -53.02
CA GLY A 187 59.38 12.99 -53.67
C GLY A 187 58.35 12.76 -54.78
N ASP A 188 57.98 11.51 -55.11
CA ASP A 188 56.91 11.21 -56.07
C ASP A 188 55.51 11.37 -55.45
N TRP A 189 54.83 12.47 -55.77
CA TRP A 189 53.54 12.87 -55.20
C TRP A 189 52.53 13.19 -56.31
N SER A 190 51.24 13.06 -56.03
CA SER A 190 50.16 13.39 -56.97
C SER A 190 50.15 14.88 -57.35
N ASP A 191 49.39 15.22 -58.38
CA ASP A 191 48.97 16.61 -58.57
C ASP A 191 48.16 17.09 -57.35
N PRO A 192 48.20 18.40 -57.02
CA PRO A 192 47.48 18.95 -55.88
C PRO A 192 45.96 18.84 -56.05
N ALA A 193 45.31 18.20 -55.08
CA ALA A 193 43.86 18.26 -54.94
C ALA A 193 43.48 19.44 -54.04
N TYR A 194 43.08 20.56 -54.65
CA TYR A 194 42.73 21.78 -53.92
C TYR A 194 41.47 21.60 -53.06
N ILE A 195 41.57 22.01 -51.79
CA ILE A 195 40.43 21.99 -50.86
C ILE A 195 39.97 23.40 -50.46
N THR A 196 40.71 24.45 -50.85
CA THR A 196 40.30 25.86 -50.69
C THR A 196 40.28 26.59 -52.04
N GLY A 197 39.38 27.56 -52.18
CA GLY A 197 39.32 28.45 -53.35
C GLY A 197 40.51 29.42 -53.44
N PRO A 198 40.69 30.13 -54.57
CA PRO A 198 41.73 31.15 -54.75
C PRO A 198 41.73 32.20 -53.64
N ARG A 199 42.92 32.75 -53.32
CA ARG A 199 43.10 33.76 -52.27
C ARG A 199 42.12 34.92 -52.46
N GLY A 200 41.31 35.20 -51.44
CA GLY A 200 40.36 36.32 -51.43
C GLY A 200 41.04 37.67 -51.13
N LEU A 201 40.26 38.74 -51.27
CA LEU A 201 40.67 40.10 -50.93
C LEU A 201 41.21 40.20 -49.50
N THR A 202 42.41 40.75 -49.32
CA THR A 202 43.08 40.83 -48.00
C THR A 202 43.13 42.27 -47.49
N TRP A 203 42.35 42.63 -46.47
CA TRP A 203 42.34 44.01 -45.93
C TRP A 203 43.58 44.32 -45.07
N LYS A 204 44.37 45.32 -45.47
CA LYS A 204 45.65 45.74 -44.86
C LYS A 204 45.52 47.00 -43.98
N GLY A 205 44.30 47.46 -43.72
CA GLY A 205 44.05 48.65 -42.90
C GLY A 205 44.23 49.96 -43.67
N ALA A 206 44.66 51.03 -43.01
CA ALA A 206 44.95 52.30 -43.68
C ALA A 206 46.18 52.18 -44.57
N TRP A 207 46.14 52.78 -45.76
CA TRP A 207 47.28 52.80 -46.66
C TRP A 207 48.48 53.51 -45.99
N SER A 208 49.66 52.93 -46.14
CA SER A 208 50.93 53.38 -45.60
C SER A 208 52.00 53.29 -46.68
N GLY A 209 52.78 54.36 -46.84
CA GLY A 209 53.90 54.38 -47.78
C GLY A 209 55.03 53.40 -47.43
N ALA A 210 55.09 52.93 -46.18
CA ALA A 210 56.12 52.00 -45.69
C ALA A 210 55.74 50.51 -45.87
N THR A 211 54.51 50.21 -46.30
CA THR A 211 54.01 48.83 -46.40
C THR A 211 54.04 48.37 -47.85
N ALA A 212 54.56 47.15 -48.08
CA ALA A 212 54.41 46.47 -49.36
C ALA A 212 53.03 45.80 -49.45
N TYR A 213 52.31 46.08 -50.52
CA TYR A 213 50.98 45.53 -50.82
C TYR A 213 51.10 44.51 -51.93
N LYS A 214 50.52 43.33 -51.71
CA LYS A 214 50.42 42.28 -52.73
C LYS A 214 49.17 42.48 -53.58
N LYS A 215 49.16 41.92 -54.79
CA LYS A 215 47.94 41.87 -55.60
C LYS A 215 46.77 41.31 -54.75
N ASP A 216 45.61 41.94 -54.89
CA ASP A 216 44.36 41.69 -54.15
C ASP A 216 44.37 42.09 -52.65
N ASP A 217 45.46 42.70 -52.16
CA ASP A 217 45.44 43.42 -50.88
C ASP A 217 44.56 44.67 -51.00
N ALA A 218 43.77 44.97 -49.99
CA ALA A 218 42.89 46.12 -49.95
C ALA A 218 43.22 47.06 -48.80
N VAL A 219 43.07 48.36 -49.00
CA VAL A 219 43.40 49.40 -48.01
C VAL A 219 42.29 50.44 -47.93
N SER A 220 42.22 51.12 -46.80
CA SER A 220 41.51 52.39 -46.69
C SER A 220 42.46 53.54 -47.01
N TYR A 221 42.01 54.43 -47.89
CA TYR A 221 42.72 55.68 -48.19
C TYR A 221 41.69 56.75 -48.54
N ASN A 222 41.80 57.92 -47.90
CA ASN A 222 40.85 59.03 -48.05
C ASN A 222 39.37 58.63 -47.86
N ASN A 223 39.10 57.76 -46.88
CA ASN A 223 37.77 57.23 -46.56
C ASN A 223 37.10 56.39 -47.66
N ALA A 224 37.85 55.97 -48.67
CA ALA A 224 37.43 54.98 -49.66
C ALA A 224 38.23 53.68 -49.47
N SER A 225 37.68 52.58 -49.98
CA SER A 225 38.36 51.28 -50.01
C SER A 225 38.96 51.05 -51.39
N TRP A 226 40.20 50.58 -51.40
CA TRP A 226 41.01 50.35 -52.61
C TRP A 226 41.52 48.91 -52.60
N ILE A 227 41.71 48.32 -53.78
CA ILE A 227 42.33 47.00 -53.96
C ILE A 227 43.56 47.12 -54.86
N ALA A 228 44.68 46.54 -54.46
CA ALA A 228 45.91 46.50 -55.22
C ALA A 228 45.73 45.56 -56.41
N LEU A 229 45.93 46.05 -57.63
CA LEU A 229 45.81 45.25 -58.85
C LEU A 229 47.12 44.52 -59.18
N VAL A 230 48.23 45.00 -58.61
CA VAL A 230 49.57 44.43 -58.71
C VAL A 230 50.34 44.66 -57.41
N ASP A 231 51.43 43.92 -57.22
CA ASP A 231 52.39 44.14 -56.14
C ASP A 231 52.96 45.56 -56.22
N ASN A 232 52.84 46.33 -55.13
CA ASN A 232 53.33 47.70 -55.10
C ASN A 232 53.74 48.13 -53.68
N THR A 233 54.64 49.11 -53.60
CA THR A 233 55.09 49.72 -52.34
C THR A 233 55.14 51.23 -52.55
N ASN A 234 54.67 52.00 -51.56
CA ASN A 234 54.73 53.46 -51.57
C ASN A 234 54.02 54.14 -52.77
N VAL A 235 53.04 53.48 -53.40
CA VAL A 235 52.19 54.09 -54.43
C VAL A 235 50.83 54.42 -53.81
N ALA A 236 50.50 55.70 -53.74
CA ALA A 236 49.23 56.16 -53.16
C ALA A 236 48.03 55.63 -53.95
N PRO A 237 46.95 55.15 -53.29
CA PRO A 237 45.79 54.61 -53.97
C PRO A 237 45.05 55.66 -54.81
N ILE A 238 44.97 55.40 -56.11
CA ILE A 238 44.20 56.14 -57.11
C ILE A 238 43.75 55.15 -58.19
N VAL A 239 42.62 55.41 -58.85
CA VAL A 239 42.11 54.54 -59.92
C VAL A 239 43.14 54.47 -61.05
N GLY A 240 43.64 53.27 -61.35
CA GLY A 240 44.63 53.07 -62.40
C GLY A 240 45.23 51.66 -62.44
N ALA A 241 46.47 51.54 -62.92
CA ALA A 241 47.14 50.26 -63.11
C ALA A 241 47.59 49.57 -61.81
N THR A 242 47.76 50.32 -60.72
CA THR A 242 48.27 49.82 -59.43
C THR A 242 47.16 49.57 -58.41
N TRP A 243 46.14 50.42 -58.40
CA TRP A 243 45.01 50.34 -57.47
C TRP A 243 43.67 50.45 -58.23
N GLY A 244 42.74 49.57 -57.89
CA GLY A 244 41.33 49.66 -58.26
C GLY A 244 40.53 50.21 -57.09
N GLN A 245 39.51 51.03 -57.37
CA GLN A 245 38.58 51.45 -56.33
C GLN A 245 37.61 50.30 -56.03
N LEU A 246 37.61 49.84 -54.78
CA LEU A 246 36.75 48.74 -54.32
C LEU A 246 35.39 49.26 -53.82
N ALA A 247 35.41 50.37 -53.08
CA ALA A 247 34.21 51.04 -52.61
C ALA A 247 34.45 52.54 -52.47
N ALA A 248 33.50 53.35 -52.94
CA ALA A 248 33.48 54.78 -52.66
C ALA A 248 33.15 55.06 -51.19
N ARG A 249 33.53 56.25 -50.68
CA ARG A 249 33.17 56.70 -49.33
C ARG A 249 31.64 56.71 -49.16
N GLY A 250 31.12 56.04 -48.14
CA GLY A 250 29.70 56.12 -47.77
C GLY A 250 29.33 57.49 -47.16
N ALA A 251 28.09 57.93 -47.32
CA ALA A 251 27.57 59.08 -46.59
C ALA A 251 27.58 58.80 -45.07
N THR A 252 27.93 59.78 -44.24
CA THR A 252 27.93 59.65 -42.77
C THR A 252 26.53 59.26 -42.28
N GLY A 253 26.42 58.18 -41.51
CA GLY A 253 25.16 57.75 -40.88
C GLY A 253 24.71 58.71 -39.75
N ALA A 254 23.41 58.71 -39.44
CA ALA A 254 22.85 59.53 -38.37
C ALA A 254 23.50 59.21 -36.99
N THR A 255 23.76 60.25 -36.20
CA THR A 255 24.44 60.19 -34.89
C THR A 255 23.75 59.21 -33.92
N GLY A 256 24.53 58.35 -33.26
CA GLY A 256 24.05 57.34 -32.30
C GLY A 256 23.61 57.89 -30.94
N VAL A 257 23.38 56.98 -29.98
CA VAL A 257 23.03 57.30 -28.58
C VAL A 257 24.17 58.09 -27.92
N ASN A 258 23.86 59.19 -27.22
CA ASN A 258 24.84 60.06 -26.57
C ASN A 258 24.79 59.91 -25.03
N PRO A 259 25.72 59.18 -24.39
CA PRO A 259 25.67 58.95 -22.95
C PRO A 259 25.98 60.23 -22.15
N ARG A 260 25.10 60.59 -21.22
CA ARG A 260 25.20 61.78 -20.36
C ARG A 260 25.48 61.46 -18.89
N GLY A 261 25.70 60.19 -18.56
CA GLY A 261 25.98 59.75 -17.18
C GLY A 261 24.71 59.59 -16.35
N ALA A 262 24.76 59.86 -15.05
CA ALA A 262 23.58 59.81 -14.18
C ALA A 262 22.60 60.94 -14.53
N TYR A 263 21.29 60.70 -14.35
CA TYR A 263 20.28 61.74 -14.52
C TYR A 263 20.48 62.89 -13.51
N ASP A 264 20.36 64.12 -13.98
CA ASP A 264 20.46 65.37 -13.23
C ASP A 264 19.30 66.30 -13.65
N ASN A 265 18.54 66.81 -12.68
CA ASN A 265 17.33 67.60 -12.95
C ASN A 265 17.63 68.99 -13.54
N ALA A 266 18.83 69.54 -13.35
CA ALA A 266 19.23 70.84 -13.85
C ALA A 266 19.82 70.78 -15.27
N THR A 267 20.10 69.56 -15.76
CA THR A 267 20.70 69.34 -17.07
C THR A 267 19.63 69.23 -18.15
N ALA A 268 19.85 69.94 -19.27
CA ALA A 268 19.05 69.78 -20.48
C ALA A 268 19.55 68.59 -21.31
N TYR A 269 18.63 67.71 -21.66
CA TYR A 269 18.88 66.51 -22.46
C TYR A 269 18.22 66.65 -23.84
N GLY A 270 18.98 66.37 -24.89
CA GLY A 270 18.51 66.30 -26.27
C GLY A 270 17.96 64.91 -26.62
N VAL A 271 17.26 64.80 -27.75
CA VAL A 271 16.88 63.49 -28.30
C VAL A 271 18.13 62.65 -28.50
N THR A 272 18.05 61.36 -28.17
CA THR A 272 19.13 60.35 -28.15
C THR A 272 20.16 60.47 -27.02
N ASP A 273 20.07 61.46 -26.14
CA ASP A 273 20.85 61.46 -24.90
C ASP A 273 20.43 60.29 -24.02
N SER A 274 21.37 59.53 -23.46
CA SER A 274 21.07 58.47 -22.49
C SER A 274 21.57 58.79 -21.10
N VAL A 275 20.79 58.41 -20.09
CA VAL A 275 21.13 58.61 -18.69
C VAL A 275 20.97 57.30 -17.91
N LEU A 276 21.73 57.18 -16.83
CA LEU A 276 21.52 56.19 -15.80
C LEU A 276 20.59 56.76 -14.73
N ASP A 277 19.46 56.11 -14.48
CA ASP A 277 18.57 56.44 -13.37
C ASP A 277 18.09 55.16 -12.69
N ASN A 278 18.21 55.12 -11.36
CA ASN A 278 17.88 53.95 -10.54
C ASN A 278 18.51 52.63 -11.02
N GLY A 279 19.73 52.71 -11.57
CA GLY A 279 20.49 51.57 -12.08
C GLY A 279 20.00 51.00 -13.42
N SER A 280 19.00 51.62 -14.05
CA SER A 280 18.57 51.33 -15.43
C SER A 280 19.03 52.43 -16.37
N THR A 281 19.22 52.10 -17.64
CA THR A 281 19.62 53.05 -18.67
C THR A 281 18.38 53.50 -19.43
N TRP A 282 18.21 54.81 -19.56
CA TRP A 282 17.11 55.47 -20.25
C TRP A 282 17.63 56.29 -21.41
N ILE A 283 16.86 56.40 -22.49
CA ILE A 283 17.17 57.26 -23.64
C ILE A 283 16.09 58.32 -23.82
N ALA A 284 16.51 59.56 -24.03
CA ALA A 284 15.63 60.68 -24.29
C ALA A 284 15.05 60.57 -25.71
N ILE A 285 13.72 60.57 -25.81
CA ILE A 285 12.98 60.54 -27.07
C ILE A 285 12.42 61.92 -27.46
N ALA A 286 12.48 62.89 -26.56
CA ALA A 286 12.17 64.31 -26.78
C ALA A 286 13.11 65.19 -25.93
N PRO A 287 13.42 66.44 -26.34
CA PRO A 287 14.20 67.36 -25.52
C PRO A 287 13.54 67.59 -24.16
N THR A 288 14.30 67.57 -23.08
CA THR A 288 13.76 67.67 -21.72
C THR A 288 14.74 68.31 -20.73
N THR A 289 14.20 68.99 -19.71
CA THR A 289 14.93 69.52 -18.55
C THR A 289 14.03 69.39 -17.34
N GLY A 290 14.54 68.93 -16.20
CA GLY A 290 13.75 68.77 -14.97
C GLY A 290 12.71 67.64 -14.95
N ASN A 291 12.48 66.92 -16.06
CA ASN A 291 11.59 65.75 -16.08
C ASN A 291 12.40 64.46 -15.98
N ALA A 292 12.25 63.71 -14.89
CA ALA A 292 12.99 62.47 -14.65
C ALA A 292 12.49 61.30 -15.52
N PRO A 293 13.35 60.31 -15.81
CA PRO A 293 12.90 59.03 -16.32
C PRO A 293 11.88 58.37 -15.38
N PRO A 294 10.96 57.55 -15.90
CA PRO A 294 10.04 56.79 -15.06
C PRO A 294 10.77 55.84 -14.10
N VAL A 295 10.14 55.53 -12.97
CA VAL A 295 10.53 54.39 -12.13
C VAL A 295 9.83 53.13 -12.66
N LEU A 296 10.56 52.02 -12.76
CA LEU A 296 10.01 50.72 -13.17
C LEU A 296 8.81 50.33 -12.28
N PRO A 297 7.76 49.71 -12.84
CA PRO A 297 7.73 48.98 -14.11
C PRO A 297 7.40 49.83 -15.35
N THR A 298 7.10 51.12 -15.20
CA THR A 298 6.78 52.01 -16.33
C THR A 298 8.00 52.16 -17.23
N THR A 299 7.90 51.81 -18.52
CA THR A 299 9.05 51.72 -19.44
C THR A 299 9.21 52.92 -20.38
N SER A 300 8.30 53.90 -20.32
CA SER A 300 8.43 55.16 -21.05
C SER A 300 7.56 56.26 -20.45
N ASN A 301 7.92 57.51 -20.74
CA ASN A 301 7.05 58.68 -20.63
C ASN A 301 7.20 59.55 -21.88
N ALA A 302 6.71 60.80 -21.85
CA ALA A 302 6.80 61.72 -22.98
C ALA A 302 8.24 62.09 -23.39
N TYR A 303 9.22 61.90 -22.51
CA TYR A 303 10.60 62.37 -22.70
C TYR A 303 11.63 61.24 -22.71
N TRP A 304 11.37 60.13 -22.01
CA TRP A 304 12.31 59.04 -21.79
C TRP A 304 11.71 57.69 -22.17
N GLN A 305 12.53 56.81 -22.73
CA GLN A 305 12.22 55.41 -22.99
C GLN A 305 13.29 54.53 -22.36
N LEU A 306 12.89 53.37 -21.81
CA LEU A 306 13.82 52.41 -21.24
C LEU A 306 14.70 51.83 -22.35
N LEU A 307 16.02 51.98 -22.21
CA LEU A 307 17.00 51.43 -23.15
C LEU A 307 17.55 50.09 -22.64
N ALA A 308 17.84 50.00 -21.34
CA ALA A 308 18.27 48.76 -20.69
C ALA A 308 17.80 48.73 -19.24
N ARG A 309 17.18 47.61 -18.83
CA ARG A 309 16.79 47.38 -17.44
C ARG A 309 18.00 46.96 -16.62
N LYS A 310 18.09 47.42 -15.36
CA LYS A 310 19.10 46.92 -14.40
C LYS A 310 19.10 45.37 -14.37
N GLY A 311 20.26 44.75 -14.55
CA GLY A 311 20.46 43.31 -14.33
C GLY A 311 20.63 42.98 -12.85
N THR A 312 20.09 41.84 -12.39
CA THR A 312 20.39 41.28 -11.07
C THR A 312 21.75 40.58 -11.14
N ASP A 313 22.70 41.06 -10.34
CA ASP A 313 24.06 40.56 -10.17
C ASP A 313 24.09 39.06 -9.86
N GLY A 314 24.53 38.25 -10.84
CA GLY A 314 24.49 36.79 -10.85
C GLY A 314 25.36 36.07 -9.81
N THR A 315 25.10 36.29 -8.52
CA THR A 315 25.80 35.65 -7.39
C THR A 315 24.98 34.62 -6.62
N GLY A 316 23.88 34.09 -7.19
CA GLY A 316 23.31 32.83 -6.70
C GLY A 316 21.79 32.76 -6.75
N THR A 317 21.24 32.46 -7.93
CA THR A 317 19.91 31.87 -8.09
C THR A 317 19.94 30.97 -9.33
N GLY A 318 20.05 29.66 -9.13
CA GLY A 318 19.11 28.79 -9.83
C GLY A 318 17.70 29.06 -9.28
N ASP A 319 16.66 28.50 -9.89
CA ASP A 319 15.26 28.78 -9.52
C ASP A 319 14.91 28.51 -8.05
N VAL A 320 15.73 27.73 -7.32
CA VAL A 320 15.64 27.55 -5.87
C VAL A 320 17.01 27.67 -5.20
N VAL A 321 17.06 28.43 -4.10
CA VAL A 321 18.26 28.62 -3.26
C VAL A 321 17.91 28.30 -1.81
N GLY A 322 18.69 27.42 -1.19
CA GLY A 322 18.58 27.14 0.25
C GLY A 322 19.50 28.07 1.07
N PRO A 323 19.14 28.41 2.32
CA PRO A 323 20.02 29.14 3.21
C PRO A 323 21.29 28.32 3.49
N ALA A 324 22.43 29.00 3.54
CA ALA A 324 23.71 28.37 3.87
C ALA A 324 23.61 27.63 5.22
N GLY A 325 23.85 26.30 5.19
CA GLY A 325 23.88 25.43 6.38
C GLY A 325 22.54 24.84 6.82
N GLY A 326 21.44 25.02 6.07
CA GLY A 326 20.09 24.72 6.57
C GLY A 326 19.56 23.29 6.37
N VAL A 327 20.02 22.53 5.37
CA VAL A 327 19.40 21.26 4.97
C VAL A 327 20.49 20.20 4.73
N ALA A 328 20.43 19.09 5.47
CA ALA A 328 21.33 17.95 5.29
C ALA A 328 20.74 16.89 4.33
N ALA A 329 21.56 15.92 3.91
CA ALA A 329 21.06 14.78 3.15
C ALA A 329 19.95 14.06 3.92
N SER A 330 18.86 13.70 3.22
CA SER A 330 17.66 13.05 3.76
C SER A 330 16.74 13.90 4.64
N ASP A 331 16.97 15.22 4.74
CA ASP A 331 15.99 16.13 5.35
C ASP A 331 14.81 16.41 4.41
N ILE A 332 13.62 16.61 4.98
CA ILE A 332 12.44 17.12 4.25
C ILE A 332 12.59 18.63 4.08
N VAL A 333 12.34 19.10 2.86
CA VAL A 333 12.46 20.51 2.46
C VAL A 333 11.07 21.17 2.37
N ALA A 334 10.94 22.39 2.86
CA ALA A 334 9.73 23.22 2.77
C ALA A 334 10.04 24.59 2.15
N PHE A 335 9.05 25.27 1.58
CA PHE A 335 9.23 26.66 1.12
C PHE A 335 9.37 27.62 2.32
N ASP A 336 10.30 28.55 2.23
CA ASP A 336 10.51 29.61 3.21
C ASP A 336 9.64 30.83 2.90
N GLY A 337 8.33 30.62 2.92
CA GLY A 337 7.31 31.62 2.61
C GLY A 337 6.47 31.28 1.37
N THR A 338 5.57 32.17 1.00
CA THR A 338 4.57 31.95 -0.07
C THR A 338 5.08 32.29 -1.47
N THR A 339 6.29 32.84 -1.58
CA THR A 339 6.85 33.30 -2.86
C THR A 339 7.39 32.16 -3.72
N GLY A 340 7.63 30.99 -3.13
CA GLY A 340 8.16 29.80 -3.82
C GLY A 340 9.65 29.88 -4.19
N LYS A 341 10.36 30.93 -3.79
CA LYS A 341 11.75 31.22 -4.23
C LYS A 341 12.84 30.75 -3.27
N LEU A 342 12.49 30.58 -1.99
CA LEU A 342 13.42 30.15 -0.94
C LEU A 342 12.94 28.82 -0.37
N ILE A 343 13.88 27.94 -0.04
CA ILE A 343 13.63 26.64 0.58
C ILE A 343 14.32 26.56 1.94
N LYS A 344 13.78 25.82 2.90
CA LYS A 344 14.33 25.60 4.24
C LYS A 344 14.11 24.16 4.70
N LYS A 345 14.81 23.75 5.76
CA LYS A 345 14.48 22.48 6.45
C LYS A 345 13.08 22.59 7.04
N ALA A 346 12.27 21.57 6.79
CA ALA A 346 10.96 21.45 7.40
C ALA A 346 11.12 21.31 8.93
N PRO A 347 10.48 22.18 9.75
CA PRO A 347 10.43 21.99 11.20
C PRO A 347 9.88 20.60 11.59
N ASN A 348 10.27 20.10 12.77
CA ASN A 348 9.63 18.91 13.33
C ASN A 348 8.11 19.12 13.44
N GLY A 349 7.31 18.19 12.92
CA GLY A 349 5.85 18.32 12.88
C GLY A 349 5.28 19.09 11.68
N SER A 350 6.09 19.38 10.65
CA SER A 350 5.62 20.04 9.41
C SER A 350 4.56 19.25 8.65
N VAL A 351 4.43 17.95 8.92
CA VAL A 351 3.29 17.14 8.48
C VAL A 351 2.15 17.35 9.47
N GLY A 352 1.41 18.44 9.30
CA GLY A 352 0.26 18.77 10.15
C GLY A 352 -0.97 17.91 9.85
N ASN A 353 -1.96 17.93 10.76
CA ASN A 353 -3.18 17.13 10.65
C ASN A 353 -3.94 17.32 9.33
N ALA A 354 -3.85 18.49 8.69
CA ALA A 354 -4.47 18.77 7.39
C ALA A 354 -3.86 17.94 6.24
N LEU A 355 -2.57 17.64 6.29
CA LEU A 355 -1.88 16.76 5.33
C LEU A 355 -2.08 15.27 5.68
N LEU A 356 -2.50 15.01 6.92
CA LEU A 356 -2.96 13.70 7.41
C LEU A 356 -4.50 13.59 7.33
N ALA A 357 -5.21 14.57 6.76
CA ALA A 357 -6.68 14.69 6.84
C ALA A 357 -7.42 13.61 6.03
N ASN A 358 -6.71 12.90 5.14
CA ASN A 358 -7.26 11.73 4.46
C ASN A 358 -7.36 10.49 5.38
N MET A 359 -6.88 10.58 6.62
CA MET A 359 -7.23 9.62 7.67
C MET A 359 -8.63 9.95 8.18
N ALA A 360 -9.65 9.50 7.44
CA ALA A 360 -11.07 9.77 7.71
C ALA A 360 -11.59 9.26 9.08
N ALA A 361 -10.78 8.48 9.80
CA ALA A 361 -11.03 7.97 11.14
C ALA A 361 -9.73 8.04 11.97
N GLY A 362 -9.82 7.88 13.29
CA GLY A 362 -8.65 7.76 14.18
C GLY A 362 -7.88 6.47 13.90
N THR A 363 -7.04 6.46 12.86
CA THR A 363 -6.21 5.34 12.42
C THR A 363 -4.79 5.49 12.94
N LEU A 364 -4.11 4.36 13.18
CA LEU A 364 -2.66 4.33 13.38
C LEU A 364 -1.98 3.88 12.09
N LYS A 365 -0.89 4.52 11.72
CA LYS A 365 -0.02 4.04 10.64
C LYS A 365 0.70 2.77 11.09
N GLY A 366 0.49 1.68 10.37
CA GLY A 366 1.08 0.39 10.70
C GLY A 366 1.01 -0.59 9.54
N ARG A 367 1.31 -1.86 9.81
CA ARG A 367 1.18 -2.95 8.83
C ARG A 367 0.50 -4.13 9.49
N ARG A 368 -0.33 -4.85 8.73
CA ARG A 368 -0.84 -6.16 9.15
C ARG A 368 0.19 -7.26 8.95
N ALA A 369 0.25 -8.24 9.83
CA ALA A 369 1.10 -9.41 9.75
C ALA A 369 0.86 -10.21 8.45
N SER A 370 -0.36 -10.17 7.91
CA SER A 370 -0.74 -10.87 6.67
C SER A 370 -0.34 -10.15 5.37
N SER A 371 0.26 -8.96 5.43
CA SER A 371 0.40 -8.06 4.27
C SER A 371 1.81 -7.98 3.64
N GLY A 372 2.74 -8.88 3.99
CA GLY A 372 4.05 -9.03 3.32
C GLY A 372 5.03 -7.85 3.49
N ASN A 373 5.69 -7.38 2.41
CA ASN A 373 6.75 -6.35 2.42
C ASN A 373 6.36 -4.99 1.77
N GLY A 374 5.07 -4.71 1.55
CA GLY A 374 4.57 -3.45 0.93
C GLY A 374 4.74 -2.11 1.72
N ALA A 375 3.92 -1.11 1.43
CA ALA A 375 3.91 0.16 2.19
C ALA A 375 3.08 0.06 3.49
N PRO A 376 3.36 0.88 4.53
CA PRO A 376 2.49 1.01 5.70
C PRO A 376 1.09 1.52 5.32
N GLU A 377 0.05 0.97 5.96
CA GLU A 377 -1.36 1.30 5.75
C GLU A 377 -1.99 1.99 6.97
N ASP A 378 -3.17 2.59 6.79
CA ASP A 378 -3.98 3.14 7.88
C ASP A 378 -4.77 2.01 8.55
N LEU A 379 -4.41 1.70 9.80
CA LEU A 379 -5.07 0.65 10.58
C LEU A 379 -6.12 1.27 11.50
N THR A 380 -7.32 0.70 11.51
CA THR A 380 -8.35 1.01 12.51
C THR A 380 -7.90 0.51 13.89
N PRO A 381 -8.43 1.08 14.99
CA PRO A 381 -8.13 0.57 16.33
C PRO A 381 -8.44 -0.93 16.50
N ALA A 382 -9.43 -1.46 15.79
CA ALA A 382 -9.73 -2.90 15.79
C ALA A 382 -8.65 -3.73 15.10
N GLN A 383 -8.14 -3.26 13.97
CA GLN A 383 -7.06 -3.92 13.23
C GLN A 383 -5.77 -3.91 14.05
N VAL A 384 -5.41 -2.77 14.63
CA VAL A 384 -4.25 -2.64 15.52
C VAL A 384 -4.31 -3.62 16.70
N ARG A 385 -5.49 -3.80 17.31
CA ARG A 385 -5.67 -4.77 18.41
C ARG A 385 -5.46 -6.22 17.96
N GLY A 386 -5.87 -6.56 16.72
CA GLY A 386 -5.61 -7.86 16.13
C GLY A 386 -4.12 -8.10 15.88
N GLU A 387 -3.40 -7.09 15.40
CA GLU A 387 -1.98 -7.19 15.03
C GLU A 387 -1.00 -7.21 16.20
N ILE A 388 -1.29 -6.48 17.29
CA ILE A 388 -0.41 -6.42 18.47
C ILE A 388 -0.49 -7.70 19.31
N GLY A 389 -1.30 -8.70 18.91
CA GLY A 389 -1.41 -9.94 19.67
C GLY A 389 -1.84 -9.67 21.10
N ALA A 390 -2.82 -8.77 21.28
CA ALA A 390 -3.37 -8.41 22.59
C ALA A 390 -4.18 -9.57 23.22
N GLU A 391 -3.84 -10.82 22.92
CA GLU A 391 -4.42 -12.06 23.45
C GLU A 391 -4.24 -12.17 24.97
N PHE A 392 -3.14 -11.64 25.51
CA PHE A 392 -2.97 -11.53 26.95
C PHE A 392 -3.95 -10.52 27.58
N LEU A 393 -4.24 -9.41 26.88
CA LEU A 393 -5.21 -8.42 27.33
C LEU A 393 -6.66 -8.82 27.01
N SER A 394 -6.92 -9.64 25.99
CA SER A 394 -8.28 -10.04 25.58
C SER A 394 -8.96 -10.90 26.65
N SER A 395 -8.19 -11.75 27.32
CA SER A 395 -8.64 -12.50 28.51
C SER A 395 -9.04 -11.60 29.70
N ILE A 396 -8.56 -10.35 29.74
CA ILE A 396 -8.92 -9.29 30.71
C ILE A 396 -10.04 -8.37 30.14
N ARG A 397 -10.22 -8.34 28.82
CA ARG A 397 -11.28 -7.58 28.14
C ARG A 397 -12.64 -8.28 28.27
N ASN A 398 -12.68 -9.60 28.14
CA ASN A 398 -13.93 -10.35 28.27
C ASN A 398 -14.51 -10.16 29.68
N LYS A 399 -15.75 -9.66 29.76
CA LYS A 399 -16.43 -9.44 31.04
C LYS A 399 -17.21 -10.66 31.55
N LEU A 400 -17.30 -11.72 30.74
CA LEU A 400 -17.90 -12.98 31.16
C LEU A 400 -16.90 -13.84 31.94
N ARG A 401 -17.36 -14.38 33.07
CA ARG A 401 -16.54 -15.18 33.99
C ARG A 401 -16.27 -16.60 33.47
N ASN A 402 -17.26 -17.23 32.83
CA ASN A 402 -17.23 -18.65 32.43
C ASN A 402 -17.89 -18.82 31.04
N GLY A 403 -17.50 -17.97 30.08
CA GLY A 403 -18.13 -17.99 28.75
C GLY A 403 -17.73 -19.21 27.89
N GLY A 404 -16.66 -19.92 28.25
CA GLY A 404 -16.24 -21.18 27.62
C GLY A 404 -16.93 -22.41 28.21
N PHE A 405 -17.70 -22.23 29.29
CA PHE A 405 -18.37 -23.30 30.04
C PHE A 405 -17.40 -24.35 30.61
N ASP A 406 -16.23 -23.90 31.05
CA ASP A 406 -15.15 -24.71 31.60
C ASP A 406 -15.48 -25.22 33.02
N VAL A 407 -16.12 -24.37 33.83
CA VAL A 407 -16.35 -24.58 35.26
C VAL A 407 -17.82 -24.92 35.54
N TRP A 408 -18.04 -26.05 36.25
CA TRP A 408 -19.35 -26.59 36.62
C TRP A 408 -19.31 -27.20 38.03
N GLN A 409 -19.00 -26.39 39.03
CA GLN A 409 -18.85 -26.81 40.43
C GLN A 409 -20.16 -27.35 41.03
N ARG A 410 -21.31 -26.91 40.52
CA ARG A 410 -22.63 -27.33 41.03
C ARG A 410 -23.10 -28.68 40.48
N GLY A 411 -22.49 -29.18 39.41
CA GLY A 411 -22.90 -30.39 38.70
C GLY A 411 -22.92 -30.17 37.18
N VAL A 412 -22.61 -31.22 36.41
CA VAL A 412 -22.40 -31.13 34.95
C VAL A 412 -23.66 -31.44 34.11
N THR A 413 -24.74 -31.91 34.75
CA THR A 413 -26.02 -32.23 34.11
C THR A 413 -27.16 -31.82 35.03
N TRP A 414 -28.17 -31.15 34.47
CA TRP A 414 -29.31 -30.61 35.18
C TRP A 414 -30.62 -30.98 34.49
N ASN A 415 -31.47 -31.74 35.18
CA ASN A 415 -32.79 -32.13 34.70
C ASN A 415 -33.82 -31.08 35.10
N THR A 416 -34.21 -30.22 34.16
CA THR A 416 -35.25 -29.18 34.32
C THR A 416 -35.03 -28.36 35.62
N PRO A 417 -33.87 -27.70 35.77
CA PRO A 417 -33.57 -26.89 36.94
C PRO A 417 -34.66 -25.83 37.20
N ALA A 418 -34.88 -25.48 38.46
CA ALA A 418 -35.89 -24.50 38.87
C ALA A 418 -35.64 -23.13 38.21
N ASN A 419 -36.71 -22.35 38.03
CA ASN A 419 -36.60 -20.98 37.52
C ASN A 419 -35.64 -20.16 38.40
N GLY A 420 -34.69 -19.45 37.79
CA GLY A 420 -33.67 -18.67 38.47
C GLY A 420 -32.45 -19.48 38.95
N ALA A 421 -32.44 -20.80 38.79
CA ALA A 421 -31.34 -21.64 39.25
C ALA A 421 -30.06 -21.41 38.43
N TYR A 422 -28.94 -21.30 39.14
CA TYR A 422 -27.61 -21.30 38.55
C TYR A 422 -27.14 -22.72 38.23
N THR A 423 -26.56 -22.91 37.05
CA THR A 423 -26.18 -24.22 36.50
C THR A 423 -24.67 -24.28 36.24
N ALA A 424 -24.23 -23.99 35.01
CA ALA A 424 -22.83 -23.65 34.75
C ALA A 424 -22.47 -22.42 35.59
N ASP A 425 -21.29 -22.41 36.19
CA ASP A 425 -20.91 -21.33 37.10
C ASP A 425 -21.01 -19.95 36.41
N GLY A 426 -21.75 -19.01 37.00
CA GLY A 426 -22.02 -17.70 36.40
C GLY A 426 -23.13 -17.66 35.34
N TRP A 427 -23.84 -18.77 35.12
CA TRP A 427 -24.99 -18.86 34.21
C TRP A 427 -26.23 -19.35 34.95
N LYS A 428 -27.36 -18.69 34.72
CA LYS A 428 -28.66 -19.08 35.27
C LYS A 428 -29.72 -19.26 34.19
N VAL A 429 -30.69 -20.12 34.49
CA VAL A 429 -31.90 -20.28 33.68
C VAL A 429 -32.99 -19.35 34.21
N ALA A 430 -33.80 -18.78 33.31
CA ALA A 430 -35.03 -18.12 33.70
C ALA A 430 -36.15 -18.42 32.71
N TYR A 431 -37.34 -18.72 33.22
CA TYR A 431 -38.52 -19.03 32.42
C TYR A 431 -39.80 -18.83 33.23
N ASP A 432 -40.92 -18.66 32.55
CA ASP A 432 -42.25 -18.63 33.17
C ASP A 432 -42.88 -20.04 33.25
N VAL A 433 -42.72 -20.84 32.19
CA VAL A 433 -43.17 -22.24 32.12
C VAL A 433 -42.03 -23.13 31.60
N ALA A 434 -41.67 -24.17 32.35
CA ALA A 434 -40.45 -24.95 32.08
C ALA A 434 -40.51 -25.83 30.81
N GLY A 435 -41.58 -26.58 30.63
CA GLY A 435 -41.52 -27.82 29.84
C GLY A 435 -40.52 -28.82 30.42
N THR A 436 -40.06 -29.79 29.63
CA THR A 436 -38.97 -30.71 30.02
C THR A 436 -37.72 -30.42 29.23
N PHE A 437 -36.61 -30.20 29.94
CA PHE A 437 -35.31 -29.97 29.32
C PHE A 437 -34.14 -30.45 30.18
N VAL A 438 -32.98 -30.60 29.53
CA VAL A 438 -31.71 -30.95 30.16
C VAL A 438 -30.66 -29.91 29.76
N LEU A 439 -30.00 -29.32 30.75
CA LEU A 439 -28.73 -28.63 30.52
C LEU A 439 -27.58 -29.58 30.83
N SER A 440 -26.60 -29.65 29.94
CA SER A 440 -25.39 -30.42 30.19
C SER A 440 -24.14 -29.76 29.66
N ALA A 441 -23.04 -30.08 30.32
CA ALA A 441 -21.69 -29.68 29.96
C ALA A 441 -21.07 -30.78 29.08
N VAL A 442 -20.84 -30.51 27.80
CA VAL A 442 -20.38 -31.51 26.84
C VAL A 442 -18.98 -31.17 26.34
N THR A 443 -18.08 -32.15 26.36
CA THR A 443 -16.72 -32.02 25.81
C THR A 443 -16.81 -31.98 24.29
N ALA A 444 -16.22 -30.94 23.68
CA ALA A 444 -16.09 -30.85 22.24
C ALA A 444 -15.05 -31.85 21.74
N THR A 445 -15.39 -32.59 20.69
CA THR A 445 -14.53 -33.62 20.11
C THR A 445 -13.94 -33.18 18.78
N ASN A 446 -14.75 -32.57 17.90
CA ASN A 446 -14.34 -31.91 16.63
C ASN A 446 -15.46 -31.01 16.05
N GLU A 447 -16.57 -30.85 16.77
CA GLU A 447 -17.78 -30.17 16.32
C GLU A 447 -17.79 -28.67 16.64
N ALA A 448 -16.66 -28.03 16.90
CA ALA A 448 -16.58 -26.58 17.14
C ALA A 448 -15.74 -25.90 16.06
N ILE A 449 -15.97 -24.61 15.80
CA ILE A 449 -15.19 -23.85 14.80
C ILE A 449 -13.77 -23.63 15.33
N ASN A 450 -13.66 -23.12 16.55
CA ASN A 450 -12.37 -22.82 17.13
C ASN A 450 -11.75 -24.09 17.73
N PRO A 451 -10.50 -24.44 17.34
CA PRO A 451 -9.82 -25.63 17.85
C PRO A 451 -9.52 -25.57 19.36
N GLN A 452 -9.57 -24.39 19.97
CA GLN A 452 -9.43 -24.22 21.43
C GLN A 452 -10.74 -24.44 22.19
N THR A 453 -11.88 -24.61 21.49
CA THR A 453 -13.14 -24.99 22.13
C THR A 453 -13.04 -26.45 22.56
N TRP A 454 -12.89 -26.70 23.87
CA TRP A 454 -12.90 -28.04 24.43
C TRP A 454 -14.21 -28.39 25.13
N ARG A 455 -15.09 -27.41 25.41
CA ARG A 455 -16.38 -27.62 26.07
C ARG A 455 -17.46 -26.68 25.55
N TYR A 456 -18.72 -27.09 25.68
CA TYR A 456 -19.90 -26.26 25.42
C TYR A 456 -21.06 -26.60 26.35
N LEU A 457 -21.98 -25.64 26.49
CA LEU A 457 -23.27 -25.86 27.13
C LEU A 457 -24.25 -26.36 26.08
N ARG A 458 -24.93 -27.47 26.38
CA ARG A 458 -26.03 -28.02 25.58
C ARG A 458 -27.34 -27.83 26.33
N TRP A 459 -28.32 -27.18 25.69
CA TRP A 459 -29.70 -27.13 26.15
C TRP A 459 -30.57 -27.99 25.24
N ASN A 460 -31.06 -29.10 25.78
CA ASN A 460 -31.96 -30.01 25.08
C ASN A 460 -33.37 -29.94 25.68
N GLN A 461 -34.28 -29.27 24.97
CA GLN A 461 -35.70 -29.24 25.28
C GLN A 461 -36.41 -30.41 24.58
N THR A 462 -36.91 -31.36 25.36
CA THR A 462 -37.60 -32.56 24.85
C THR A 462 -39.12 -32.45 24.90
N VAL A 463 -39.66 -31.55 25.74
CA VAL A 463 -41.10 -31.25 25.79
C VAL A 463 -41.27 -29.74 25.85
N ALA A 464 -42.03 -29.17 24.91
CA ALA A 464 -42.31 -27.73 24.89
C ALA A 464 -43.15 -27.34 26.13
N GLY A 465 -42.69 -26.33 26.87
CA GLY A 465 -43.54 -25.59 27.80
C GLY A 465 -44.28 -24.48 27.05
N ALA A 466 -45.50 -24.14 27.47
CA ALA A 466 -46.23 -22.98 26.97
C ALA A 466 -45.62 -21.66 27.50
N ALA A 467 -44.32 -21.49 27.28
CA ALA A 467 -43.51 -20.40 27.83
C ALA A 467 -43.68 -19.13 27.00
N THR A 468 -43.85 -18.00 27.67
CA THR A 468 -43.70 -16.67 27.05
C THR A 468 -42.29 -16.10 27.26
N SER A 469 -41.49 -16.72 28.13
CA SER A 469 -40.10 -16.36 28.35
C SER A 469 -39.25 -17.61 28.64
N ARG A 470 -38.09 -17.72 27.96
CA ARG A 470 -37.12 -18.79 28.18
C ARG A 470 -35.72 -18.31 27.88
N LEU A 471 -34.93 -18.15 28.92
CA LEU A 471 -33.69 -17.40 28.89
C LEU A 471 -32.55 -18.21 29.49
N LEU A 472 -31.40 -18.18 28.82
CA LEU A 472 -30.11 -18.47 29.42
C LEU A 472 -29.40 -17.14 29.68
N MET A 473 -29.03 -16.90 30.93
CA MET A 473 -28.56 -15.59 31.38
C MET A 473 -27.18 -15.68 32.03
N SER A 474 -26.34 -14.67 31.80
CA SER A 474 -25.08 -14.49 32.53
C SER A 474 -25.01 -13.09 33.14
N PRO A 475 -25.32 -12.97 34.44
CA PRO A 475 -25.14 -11.73 35.19
C PRO A 475 -23.65 -11.36 35.37
N ILE A 476 -23.31 -10.15 34.96
CA ILE A 476 -21.98 -9.53 35.01
C ILE A 476 -22.03 -8.43 36.06
N GLU A 477 -21.08 -8.47 36.99
CA GLU A 477 -21.02 -7.56 38.14
C GLU A 477 -21.09 -6.10 37.76
N ASN A 478 -21.89 -5.37 38.52
CA ASN A 478 -22.03 -3.92 38.46
C ASN A 478 -22.66 -3.43 37.14
N VAL A 479 -23.77 -2.69 37.24
CA VAL A 479 -24.49 -2.17 36.07
C VAL A 479 -23.70 -1.09 35.30
N HIS A 480 -22.69 -0.48 35.94
CA HIS A 480 -21.74 0.43 35.30
C HIS A 480 -20.76 -0.29 34.36
N THR A 481 -20.66 -1.61 34.43
CA THR A 481 -19.80 -2.39 33.53
C THR A 481 -20.19 -2.10 32.08
N LEU A 482 -19.26 -1.47 31.34
CA LEU A 482 -19.43 -1.06 29.93
C LEU A 482 -20.56 -0.04 29.66
N ALA A 483 -21.10 0.62 30.69
CA ALA A 483 -22.15 1.62 30.51
C ALA A 483 -21.72 2.78 29.61
N GLY A 484 -22.61 3.20 28.70
CA GLY A 484 -22.36 4.26 27.73
C GLY A 484 -21.42 3.89 26.58
N GLN A 485 -21.02 2.62 26.44
CA GLN A 485 -20.09 2.16 25.42
C GLN A 485 -20.80 1.33 24.34
N THR A 486 -20.26 1.38 23.12
CA THR A 486 -20.47 0.30 22.15
C THR A 486 -19.78 -0.95 22.65
N VAL A 487 -20.42 -2.11 22.52
CA VAL A 487 -19.91 -3.41 22.97
C VAL A 487 -20.19 -4.48 21.92
N THR A 488 -19.38 -5.53 21.92
CA THR A 488 -19.58 -6.69 21.03
C THR A 488 -19.77 -7.95 21.85
N VAL A 489 -20.84 -8.68 21.57
CA VAL A 489 -21.08 -10.05 22.04
C VAL A 489 -20.64 -11.01 20.95
N THR A 490 -19.71 -11.90 21.25
CA THR A 490 -19.23 -12.92 20.31
C THR A 490 -19.37 -14.30 20.92
N PHE A 491 -19.87 -15.27 20.15
CA PHE A 491 -20.09 -16.65 20.62
C PHE A 491 -20.11 -17.64 19.45
N GLU A 492 -19.90 -18.90 19.77
CA GLU A 492 -20.12 -20.04 18.88
C GLU A 492 -21.46 -20.70 19.23
N ALA A 493 -22.29 -20.99 18.23
CA ALA A 493 -23.53 -21.72 18.46
C ALA A 493 -23.96 -22.55 17.24
N TRP A 494 -24.66 -23.64 17.52
CA TRP A 494 -25.33 -24.50 16.53
C TRP A 494 -26.48 -25.25 17.17
N ALA A 495 -27.29 -25.89 16.34
CA ALA A 495 -28.46 -26.65 16.76
C ALA A 495 -28.53 -28.02 16.09
N THR A 496 -29.27 -28.97 16.66
CA THR A 496 -29.57 -30.23 15.94
C THR A 496 -30.53 -30.00 14.77
N THR A 497 -31.34 -28.93 14.85
CA THR A 497 -32.29 -28.52 13.81
C THR A 497 -32.24 -27.01 13.70
N ALA A 498 -32.23 -26.47 12.47
CA ALA A 498 -32.11 -25.04 12.23
C ALA A 498 -33.23 -24.26 12.93
N GLN A 499 -32.87 -23.17 13.60
CA GLN A 499 -33.79 -22.39 14.44
C GLN A 499 -33.19 -21.02 14.80
N SER A 500 -34.03 -20.12 15.31
CA SER A 500 -33.57 -18.80 15.76
C SER A 500 -33.08 -18.82 17.22
N LEU A 501 -32.14 -17.93 17.50
CA LEU A 501 -31.64 -17.62 18.84
C LEU A 501 -31.60 -16.10 18.97
N ALA A 502 -32.28 -15.56 19.98
CA ALA A 502 -32.24 -14.13 20.26
C ALA A 502 -31.11 -13.84 21.25
N VAL A 503 -30.44 -12.70 21.09
CA VAL A 503 -29.40 -12.21 22.00
C VAL A 503 -29.70 -10.77 22.37
N ASN A 504 -29.69 -10.46 23.66
CA ASN A 504 -29.82 -9.10 24.14
C ASN A 504 -28.99 -8.85 25.41
N LEU A 505 -28.82 -7.56 25.71
CA LEU A 505 -28.22 -7.09 26.95
C LEU A 505 -29.28 -6.35 27.78
N GLN A 506 -29.19 -6.45 29.09
CA GLN A 506 -30.08 -5.76 30.01
C GLN A 506 -29.31 -5.19 31.20
N GLN A 507 -29.52 -3.91 31.51
CA GLN A 507 -29.00 -3.25 32.70
C GLN A 507 -30.02 -3.36 33.84
N ILE A 508 -29.60 -3.99 34.94
CA ILE A 508 -30.40 -4.20 36.15
C ILE A 508 -29.81 -3.32 37.27
N PHE A 509 -30.62 -2.44 37.84
CA PHE A 509 -30.16 -1.45 38.84
C PHE A 509 -30.27 -1.95 40.29
N GLY A 510 -30.50 -3.24 40.50
CA GLY A 510 -30.59 -3.87 41.82
C GLY A 510 -31.95 -3.71 42.51
N THR A 511 -32.02 -4.14 43.76
CA THR A 511 -33.20 -4.13 44.63
C THR A 511 -32.94 -3.35 45.93
N GLY A 512 -34.02 -3.11 46.69
CA GLY A 512 -33.99 -2.31 47.93
C GLY A 512 -34.08 -0.80 47.67
N GLY A 513 -34.83 -0.09 48.50
CA GLY A 513 -35.12 1.33 48.30
C GLY A 513 -36.04 1.58 47.10
N SER A 514 -35.64 2.47 46.19
CA SER A 514 -36.39 2.84 44.96
C SER A 514 -35.46 2.93 43.74
N PRO A 515 -34.92 1.78 43.27
CA PRO A 515 -34.01 1.74 42.13
C PRO A 515 -34.72 2.12 40.82
N SER A 516 -33.93 2.52 39.83
CA SER A 516 -34.43 2.71 38.46
C SER A 516 -34.91 1.41 37.84
N ALA A 517 -35.91 1.49 36.96
CA ALA A 517 -36.38 0.34 36.18
C ALA A 517 -35.28 -0.20 35.26
N SER A 518 -35.26 -1.53 35.10
CA SER A 518 -34.32 -2.23 34.22
C SER A 518 -34.39 -1.72 32.78
N VAL A 519 -33.23 -1.57 32.14
CA VAL A 519 -33.12 -1.13 30.74
C VAL A 519 -32.70 -2.31 29.87
N ALA A 520 -33.63 -2.84 29.08
CA ALA A 520 -33.36 -3.89 28.10
C ALA A 520 -33.05 -3.27 26.73
N LEU A 521 -32.00 -3.75 26.08
CA LEU A 521 -31.69 -3.40 24.70
C LEU A 521 -32.53 -4.24 23.74
N ALA A 522 -32.76 -3.71 22.53
CA ALA A 522 -33.41 -4.45 21.46
C ALA A 522 -32.63 -5.74 21.16
N ALA A 523 -33.36 -6.87 21.14
CA ALA A 523 -32.75 -8.14 20.85
C ALA A 523 -32.31 -8.23 19.38
N GLN A 524 -31.16 -8.82 19.15
CA GLN A 524 -30.69 -9.21 17.83
C GLN A 524 -30.88 -10.71 17.67
N THR A 525 -31.52 -11.12 16.58
CA THR A 525 -31.80 -12.53 16.29
C THR A 525 -30.77 -13.08 15.33
N VAL A 526 -30.20 -14.24 15.67
CA VAL A 526 -29.35 -15.03 14.78
C VAL A 526 -30.05 -16.32 14.40
N ASN A 527 -29.75 -16.82 13.20
CA ASN A 527 -30.27 -18.09 12.71
C ASN A 527 -29.19 -19.15 12.88
N LEU A 528 -29.46 -20.14 13.72
CA LEU A 528 -28.60 -21.29 13.95
C LEU A 528 -28.83 -22.33 12.85
N THR A 529 -27.75 -22.91 12.37
CA THR A 529 -27.78 -24.08 11.48
C THR A 529 -27.33 -25.35 12.23
N THR A 530 -27.30 -26.47 11.50
CA THR A 530 -26.75 -27.73 12.01
C THR A 530 -25.23 -27.73 12.10
N THR A 531 -24.58 -26.75 11.47
CA THR A 531 -23.14 -26.58 11.49
C THR A 531 -22.76 -25.49 12.50
N PRO A 532 -21.69 -25.67 13.28
CA PRO A 532 -21.10 -24.63 14.13
C PRO A 532 -20.91 -23.30 13.40
N GLN A 533 -21.38 -22.21 14.00
CA GLN A 533 -21.25 -20.85 13.47
C GLN A 533 -20.75 -19.89 14.56
N LYS A 534 -19.86 -18.96 14.17
CA LYS A 534 -19.45 -17.82 15.00
C LYS A 534 -20.38 -16.66 14.71
N PHE A 535 -20.92 -16.05 15.76
CA PHE A 535 -21.73 -14.85 15.69
C PHE A 535 -21.02 -13.71 16.41
N SER A 536 -21.16 -12.49 15.91
CA SER A 536 -20.60 -11.28 16.52
C SER A 536 -21.60 -10.13 16.36
N LEU A 537 -22.17 -9.71 17.49
CA LEU A 537 -23.31 -8.80 17.57
C LEU A 537 -22.90 -7.54 18.30
N VAL A 538 -23.10 -6.38 17.66
CA VAL A 538 -22.73 -5.07 18.22
C VAL A 538 -23.93 -4.43 18.89
N PHE A 539 -23.78 -4.01 20.14
CA PHE A 539 -24.79 -3.31 20.92
C PHE A 539 -24.26 -1.96 21.40
N ASN A 540 -25.17 -1.00 21.59
CA ASN A 540 -24.84 0.28 22.23
C ASN A 540 -25.49 0.32 23.62
N LEU A 541 -24.69 0.18 24.68
CA LEU A 541 -25.19 0.23 26.06
C LEU A 541 -25.50 1.68 26.46
N ALA A 542 -26.64 1.88 27.11
CA ALA A 542 -27.01 3.18 27.65
C ALA A 542 -26.04 3.60 28.78
N ASP A 543 -25.83 4.91 28.93
CA ASP A 543 -25.18 5.45 30.12
C ASP A 543 -26.13 5.30 31.34
N VAL A 544 -25.54 5.07 32.51
CA VAL A 544 -26.24 4.84 33.78
C VAL A 544 -26.08 5.99 34.77
N LYS A 545 -25.34 7.06 34.43
CA LYS A 545 -25.08 8.19 35.35
C LYS A 545 -26.32 8.83 35.97
N SER A 546 -27.44 8.85 35.25
CA SER A 546 -28.71 9.43 35.74
C SER A 546 -29.66 8.39 36.36
N LYS A 547 -29.20 7.17 36.57
CA LYS A 547 -30.00 6.07 37.14
C LYS A 547 -29.69 5.92 38.62
N THR A 548 -30.69 5.51 39.38
CA THR A 548 -30.60 5.23 40.82
C THR A 548 -30.37 3.74 41.04
N LEU A 549 -29.30 3.39 41.76
CA LEU A 549 -29.01 2.01 42.17
C LEU A 549 -29.84 1.63 43.41
N GLY A 550 -30.16 0.35 43.51
CA GLY A 550 -30.75 -0.26 44.68
C GLY A 550 -29.76 -0.31 45.84
N THR A 551 -30.28 -0.42 47.06
CA THR A 551 -29.46 -0.41 48.28
C THR A 551 -28.82 -1.75 48.61
N ASN A 552 -29.20 -2.83 47.93
CA ASN A 552 -28.78 -4.19 48.27
C ASN A 552 -27.47 -4.64 47.60
N GLY A 553 -26.89 -3.83 46.69
CA GLY A 553 -25.62 -4.16 46.03
C GLY A 553 -25.71 -5.36 45.06
N ASP A 554 -26.88 -5.54 44.47
CA ASP A 554 -27.26 -6.60 43.54
C ASP A 554 -27.56 -6.05 42.13
N ASP A 555 -26.94 -4.92 41.77
CA ASP A 555 -26.97 -4.37 40.41
C ASP A 555 -26.00 -5.12 39.48
N TYR A 556 -26.39 -5.29 38.21
CA TYR A 556 -25.59 -6.03 37.24
C TYR A 556 -25.95 -5.67 35.79
N LEU A 557 -24.99 -5.88 34.89
CA LEU A 557 -25.24 -6.01 33.46
C LEU A 557 -25.56 -7.47 33.16
N ASN A 558 -26.55 -7.75 32.32
CA ASN A 558 -26.97 -9.11 32.02
C ASN A 558 -26.85 -9.41 30.54
N LEU A 559 -26.12 -10.47 30.20
CA LEU A 559 -26.19 -11.09 28.87
C LEU A 559 -27.29 -12.13 28.84
N ILE A 560 -28.16 -12.07 27.84
CA ILE A 560 -29.34 -12.90 27.73
C ILE A 560 -29.37 -13.57 26.35
N PHE A 561 -29.51 -14.88 26.36
CA PHE A 561 -29.89 -15.68 25.19
C PHE A 561 -31.36 -16.08 25.32
N GLY A 562 -32.20 -15.55 24.44
CA GLY A 562 -33.61 -15.90 24.31
C GLY A 562 -33.76 -17.15 23.46
N LEU A 563 -34.22 -18.23 24.08
CA LEU A 563 -34.38 -19.55 23.47
C LEU A 563 -35.77 -19.70 22.81
N PRO A 564 -35.92 -20.59 21.82
CA PRO A 564 -37.21 -20.82 21.15
C PRO A 564 -38.34 -21.11 22.14
N LEU A 565 -39.48 -20.41 22.01
CA LEU A 565 -40.59 -20.46 22.97
C LEU A 565 -41.59 -21.58 22.67
N THR A 566 -41.79 -21.92 21.40
CA THR A 566 -42.82 -22.87 20.95
C THR A 566 -42.17 -24.04 20.24
N GLY A 567 -41.82 -25.10 20.98
CA GLY A 567 -41.25 -26.32 20.41
C GLY A 567 -40.12 -26.93 21.24
N THR A 568 -39.66 -28.08 20.75
CA THR A 568 -38.47 -28.80 21.20
C THR A 568 -37.24 -28.31 20.45
N PHE A 569 -36.08 -28.32 21.08
CA PHE A 569 -34.84 -27.90 20.46
C PHE A 569 -33.62 -28.49 21.16
N ASP A 570 -32.48 -28.45 20.47
CA ASP A 570 -31.20 -28.87 21.03
C ASP A 570 -30.09 -27.91 20.58
N ILE A 571 -29.85 -26.88 21.39
CA ILE A 571 -28.93 -25.76 21.13
C ILE A 571 -27.63 -25.96 21.90
N LYS A 572 -26.51 -25.67 21.24
CA LYS A 572 -25.16 -25.71 21.81
C LYS A 572 -24.57 -24.32 21.72
N ILE A 573 -23.94 -23.86 22.79
CA ILE A 573 -23.32 -22.53 22.89
C ILE A 573 -21.93 -22.69 23.52
N SER A 574 -20.93 -22.01 22.96
CA SER A 574 -19.58 -21.91 23.53
C SER A 574 -18.90 -20.58 23.21
N ARG A 575 -17.70 -20.38 23.78
CA ARG A 575 -16.81 -19.22 23.61
C ARG A 575 -17.51 -17.87 23.70
N VAL A 576 -18.41 -17.72 24.66
CA VAL A 576 -19.17 -16.49 24.82
C VAL A 576 -18.26 -15.40 25.39
N SER A 577 -18.20 -14.27 24.70
CA SER A 577 -17.45 -13.10 25.12
C SER A 577 -18.29 -11.84 25.03
N LEU A 578 -18.06 -10.92 25.96
CA LEU A 578 -18.56 -9.55 25.92
C LEU A 578 -17.39 -8.60 26.11
N VAL A 579 -17.10 -7.80 25.08
CA VAL A 579 -15.96 -6.87 25.06
C VAL A 579 -16.41 -5.46 24.70
N ALA A 580 -15.64 -4.47 25.15
CA ALA A 580 -15.84 -3.07 24.77
C ALA A 580 -15.46 -2.82 23.30
N GLY A 581 -16.20 -1.94 22.65
CA GLY A 581 -16.02 -1.53 21.25
C GLY A 581 -16.62 -2.49 20.24
N ASP A 582 -16.47 -2.13 18.96
CA ASP A 582 -16.72 -3.03 17.84
C ASP A 582 -15.52 -3.99 17.70
N ALA A 583 -15.78 -5.28 17.96
CA ALA A 583 -14.82 -6.37 17.86
C ALA A 583 -15.26 -7.40 16.81
N THR A 584 -16.14 -7.04 15.87
CA THR A 584 -16.62 -7.93 14.80
C THR A 584 -15.50 -8.45 13.89
N GLN A 585 -14.42 -7.66 13.78
CA GLN A 585 -13.22 -7.99 12.99
C GLN A 585 -12.16 -8.76 13.79
N GLU A 586 -12.33 -8.94 15.10
CA GLU A 586 -11.38 -9.70 15.91
C GLU A 586 -11.62 -11.21 15.67
N ALA A 587 -10.53 -11.95 15.41
CA ALA A 587 -10.59 -13.39 15.12
C ALA A 587 -11.20 -14.16 16.29
N ASP A 588 -10.80 -13.83 17.53
CA ASP A 588 -11.36 -14.41 18.74
C ASP A 588 -11.35 -13.42 19.92
N PRO A 589 -12.43 -12.64 20.11
CA PRO A 589 -12.58 -11.73 21.24
C PRO A 589 -12.62 -12.42 22.61
N PHE A 590 -12.87 -13.74 22.66
CA PHE A 590 -12.80 -14.54 23.88
C PHE A 590 -11.36 -14.63 24.41
N GLY A 591 -10.38 -14.58 23.49
CA GLY A 591 -8.96 -14.77 23.76
C GLY A 591 -8.56 -16.24 23.87
N PRO A 592 -7.28 -16.54 24.17
CA PRO A 592 -6.76 -17.90 24.28
C PRO A 592 -7.34 -18.72 25.45
N GLY A 593 -8.36 -18.19 26.14
CA GLY A 593 -8.89 -18.71 27.39
C GLY A 593 -7.98 -18.33 28.56
N LEU A 594 -8.57 -17.93 29.68
CA LEU A 594 -7.87 -17.99 30.96
C LEU A 594 -7.61 -19.47 31.28
N ASP A 595 -6.55 -19.79 32.00
CA ASP A 595 -6.38 -21.16 32.48
C ASP A 595 -7.54 -21.55 33.43
N TYR A 596 -7.80 -22.86 33.52
CA TYR A 596 -8.91 -23.36 34.34
C TYR A 596 -8.85 -22.86 35.78
N ALA A 597 -7.64 -22.76 36.36
CA ALA A 597 -7.43 -22.28 37.72
C ALA A 597 -7.89 -20.82 37.91
N ARG A 598 -7.63 -19.94 36.93
CA ARG A 598 -8.05 -18.55 36.98
C ARG A 598 -9.55 -18.40 36.76
N ILE A 599 -10.13 -19.14 35.82
CA ILE A 599 -11.59 -19.17 35.62
C ILE A 599 -12.28 -19.66 36.89
N LEU A 600 -11.78 -20.74 37.49
CA LEU A 600 -12.27 -21.28 38.75
C LEU A 600 -12.18 -20.24 39.86
N ASN A 601 -11.04 -19.58 40.05
CA ASN A 601 -10.89 -18.53 41.06
C ASN A 601 -11.91 -17.39 40.89
N ILE A 602 -12.17 -16.97 39.64
CA ILE A 602 -13.18 -15.95 39.32
C ILE A 602 -14.59 -16.47 39.64
N CYS A 603 -14.93 -17.71 39.28
CA CYS A 603 -16.22 -18.33 39.59
C CYS A 603 -16.41 -18.51 41.11
N GLU A 604 -15.34 -18.86 41.81
CA GLU A 604 -15.33 -19.06 43.25
C GLU A 604 -15.59 -17.78 44.04
N ARG A 605 -15.42 -16.60 43.45
CA ARG A 605 -15.91 -15.35 44.07
C ARG A 605 -17.44 -15.33 44.23
N TYR A 606 -18.17 -16.15 43.49
CA TYR A 606 -19.64 -16.17 43.46
C TYR A 606 -20.21 -17.43 44.09
N TYR A 607 -19.54 -18.56 43.95
CA TYR A 607 -19.99 -19.81 44.51
C TYR A 607 -18.83 -20.73 44.85
N GLN A 608 -18.86 -21.32 46.04
CA GLN A 608 -17.88 -22.31 46.44
C GLN A 608 -18.55 -23.47 47.14
N GLN A 609 -18.01 -24.65 46.89
CA GLN A 609 -18.22 -25.81 47.74
C GLN A 609 -17.05 -25.94 48.73
N ALA A 610 -17.39 -26.13 50.00
CA ALA A 610 -16.43 -26.44 51.05
C ALA A 610 -16.68 -27.87 51.54
N TYR A 611 -15.63 -28.69 51.47
CA TYR A 611 -15.61 -29.99 52.12
C TYR A 611 -15.14 -29.80 53.56
N ILE A 612 -16.00 -30.10 54.52
CA ILE A 612 -15.77 -29.92 55.95
C ILE A 612 -15.71 -31.30 56.58
N THR A 613 -14.65 -31.61 57.32
CA THR A 613 -14.55 -32.84 58.10
C THR A 613 -13.95 -32.53 59.46
N PHE A 614 -14.57 -33.04 60.52
CA PHE A 614 -14.10 -32.83 61.88
C PHE A 614 -14.59 -33.95 62.80
N ALA A 615 -13.78 -34.31 63.80
CA ALA A 615 -14.08 -35.39 64.74
C ALA A 615 -13.72 -35.00 66.20
N PRO A 616 -14.51 -34.11 66.84
CA PRO A 616 -14.21 -33.66 68.19
C PRO A 616 -14.74 -34.60 69.26
N TYR A 617 -14.14 -34.51 70.44
CA TYR A 617 -14.79 -34.92 71.68
C TYR A 617 -15.79 -33.83 72.11
N ALA A 618 -17.03 -34.21 72.40
CA ALA A 618 -18.08 -33.27 72.76
C ALA A 618 -19.01 -33.84 73.84
N ALA A 619 -19.56 -32.96 74.67
CA ALA A 619 -20.65 -33.31 75.57
C ALA A 619 -21.99 -33.31 74.80
N ALA A 620 -22.91 -34.18 75.20
CA ALA A 620 -24.25 -34.25 74.59
C ALA A 620 -24.95 -32.88 74.60
N SER A 621 -25.63 -32.54 73.50
CA SER A 621 -26.41 -31.30 73.34
C SER A 621 -25.63 -29.97 73.42
N VAL A 622 -24.29 -29.99 73.49
CA VAL A 622 -23.48 -28.77 73.45
C VAL A 622 -23.14 -28.43 72.00
N THR A 623 -23.70 -27.34 71.48
CA THR A 623 -23.40 -26.87 70.12
C THR A 623 -21.93 -26.44 70.00
N GLN A 624 -21.23 -27.06 69.07
CA GLN A 624 -19.85 -26.71 68.72
C GLN A 624 -19.79 -26.09 67.33
N ALA A 625 -18.70 -25.39 67.05
CA ALA A 625 -18.52 -24.66 65.81
C ALA A 625 -17.15 -24.92 65.19
N ILE A 626 -17.12 -25.02 63.86
CA ILE A 626 -15.90 -25.13 63.06
C ILE A 626 -15.84 -24.00 62.04
N GLY A 627 -14.67 -23.36 61.93
CA GLY A 627 -14.41 -22.36 60.91
C GLY A 627 -14.25 -22.99 59.53
N VAL A 628 -14.88 -22.38 58.53
CA VAL A 628 -14.82 -22.77 57.13
C VAL A 628 -14.18 -21.63 56.37
N ASN A 629 -12.95 -21.82 55.88
CA ASN A 629 -12.27 -20.82 55.07
C ASN A 629 -12.62 -21.01 53.60
N PHE A 630 -12.97 -19.94 52.91
CA PHE A 630 -13.18 -19.97 51.48
C PHE A 630 -11.84 -19.94 50.73
N ARG A 631 -11.77 -20.67 49.61
CA ARG A 631 -10.57 -20.72 48.75
C ARG A 631 -10.26 -19.37 48.13
N THR A 632 -11.31 -18.64 47.82
CA THR A 632 -11.26 -17.26 47.31
C THR A 632 -12.19 -16.37 48.12
N THR A 633 -11.81 -15.12 48.37
CA THR A 633 -12.73 -14.15 48.98
C THR A 633 -13.95 -13.95 48.07
N MET A 634 -15.14 -14.22 48.58
CA MET A 634 -16.40 -14.06 47.84
C MET A 634 -16.70 -12.58 47.57
N ARG A 635 -17.49 -12.30 46.53
CA ARG A 635 -17.77 -10.93 46.07
C ARG A 635 -18.61 -10.10 47.06
N ALA A 636 -19.43 -10.77 47.85
CA ALA A 636 -20.28 -10.22 48.88
C ALA A 636 -20.41 -11.25 50.01
N THR A 637 -21.03 -10.87 51.12
CA THR A 637 -21.39 -11.83 52.18
C THR A 637 -22.29 -12.91 51.59
N PRO A 638 -21.89 -14.19 51.63
CA PRO A 638 -22.64 -15.24 50.98
C PRO A 638 -23.84 -15.70 51.81
N THR A 639 -24.75 -16.37 51.15
CA THR A 639 -25.78 -17.22 51.75
C THR A 639 -25.32 -18.68 51.75
N ALA A 640 -25.66 -19.42 52.80
CA ALA A 640 -25.49 -20.86 52.81
C ALA A 640 -26.62 -21.49 51.99
N LEU A 641 -26.28 -22.20 50.92
CA LEU A 641 -27.24 -22.87 50.03
C LEU A 641 -27.61 -24.28 50.52
N GLY A 642 -27.09 -24.66 51.70
CA GLY A 642 -27.23 -25.99 52.29
C GLY A 642 -25.94 -26.80 52.18
N GLY A 643 -26.00 -28.06 52.61
CA GLY A 643 -24.89 -28.98 52.46
C GLY A 643 -25.34 -30.43 52.51
N THR A 644 -24.68 -31.28 51.73
CA THR A 644 -24.92 -32.72 51.73
C THR A 644 -24.06 -33.35 52.81
N VAL A 645 -24.69 -33.93 53.82
CA VAL A 645 -23.99 -34.75 54.81
C VAL A 645 -23.51 -36.02 54.13
N ILE A 646 -22.21 -36.22 54.10
CA ILE A 646 -21.55 -37.37 53.48
C ILE A 646 -21.48 -38.51 54.48
N SER A 647 -21.11 -38.19 55.72
CA SER A 647 -21.14 -39.10 56.85
C SER A 647 -21.33 -38.32 58.15
N ALA A 648 -22.04 -38.93 59.11
CA ALA A 648 -22.22 -38.38 60.45
C ALA A 648 -22.30 -39.52 61.47
N SER A 649 -21.62 -39.35 62.60
CA SER A 649 -21.67 -40.26 63.74
C SER A 649 -21.80 -39.44 65.03
N GLY A 650 -22.88 -39.68 65.78
CA GLY A 650 -23.13 -39.03 67.07
C GLY A 650 -23.38 -37.52 67.02
N THR A 651 -23.68 -36.94 65.86
CA THR A 651 -23.91 -35.48 65.68
C THR A 651 -24.74 -35.16 64.44
N THR A 652 -25.32 -33.96 64.38
CA THR A 652 -26.05 -33.42 63.22
C THR A 652 -25.65 -31.97 62.95
N VAL A 653 -25.75 -31.53 61.68
CA VAL A 653 -25.53 -30.12 61.30
C VAL A 653 -26.64 -29.27 61.90
N ALA A 654 -26.27 -28.25 62.69
CA ALA A 654 -27.22 -27.33 63.29
C ALA A 654 -27.45 -26.09 62.40
N GLY A 655 -26.45 -25.69 61.61
CA GLY A 655 -26.58 -24.61 60.64
C GLY A 655 -25.24 -24.02 60.22
N TYR A 656 -25.32 -22.93 59.45
CA TYR A 656 -24.18 -22.12 59.04
C TYR A 656 -24.43 -20.68 59.49
N ASP A 657 -23.46 -20.09 60.20
CA ASP A 657 -23.51 -18.73 60.73
C ASP A 657 -22.16 -18.01 60.54
N PHE A 658 -22.06 -16.77 61.02
CA PHE A 658 -20.88 -15.91 60.84
C PHE A 658 -20.37 -15.88 59.38
N LEU A 659 -21.31 -15.77 58.44
CA LEU A 659 -21.01 -15.67 57.02
C LEU A 659 -20.30 -14.34 56.76
N THR A 660 -19.10 -14.43 56.23
CA THR A 660 -18.29 -13.30 55.76
C THR A 660 -17.79 -13.62 54.35
N PRO A 661 -17.31 -12.63 53.59
CA PRO A 661 -16.68 -12.90 52.30
C PRO A 661 -15.48 -13.85 52.36
N GLN A 662 -14.81 -14.02 53.51
CA GLN A 662 -13.59 -14.83 53.65
C GLN A 662 -13.86 -16.23 54.20
N GLY A 663 -15.02 -16.45 54.81
CA GLY A 663 -15.36 -17.73 55.42
C GLY A 663 -16.71 -17.72 56.10
N ALA A 664 -17.08 -18.90 56.56
CA ALA A 664 -18.29 -19.13 57.33
C ALA A 664 -17.94 -19.93 58.58
N ARG A 665 -18.93 -20.12 59.44
CA ARG A 665 -18.84 -21.05 60.55
C ARG A 665 -19.95 -22.07 60.41
N MET A 666 -19.59 -23.34 60.54
CA MET A 666 -20.55 -24.44 60.58
C MET A 666 -20.75 -24.85 62.03
N THR A 667 -22.00 -24.99 62.45
CA THR A 667 -22.37 -25.45 63.79
C THR A 667 -22.93 -26.86 63.72
N HIS A 668 -22.66 -27.65 64.76
CA HIS A 668 -23.21 -29.00 64.92
C HIS A 668 -23.61 -29.26 66.37
N THR A 669 -24.56 -30.16 66.56
CA THR A 669 -25.06 -30.54 67.87
C THR A 669 -24.90 -32.06 68.07
N PRO A 670 -24.02 -32.50 68.99
CA PRO A 670 -23.83 -33.91 69.33
C PRO A 670 -25.07 -34.52 69.99
N SER A 671 -25.41 -35.74 69.61
CA SER A 671 -26.55 -36.50 70.19
C SER A 671 -26.19 -37.23 71.50
N GLY A 672 -24.90 -37.37 71.82
CA GLY A 672 -24.40 -38.01 73.04
C GLY A 672 -23.00 -37.50 73.42
N SER A 673 -22.55 -37.80 74.65
CA SER A 673 -21.20 -37.43 75.09
C SER A 673 -20.16 -38.43 74.58
N GLY A 674 -19.10 -37.96 73.93
CA GLY A 674 -18.06 -38.80 73.36
C GLY A 674 -17.44 -38.19 72.10
N VAL A 675 -16.71 -39.01 71.34
CA VAL A 675 -16.23 -38.60 70.02
C VAL A 675 -17.41 -38.62 69.04
N CYS A 676 -17.67 -37.47 68.43
CA CYS A 676 -18.58 -37.37 67.30
C CYS A 676 -17.77 -37.06 66.03
N ALA A 677 -18.30 -37.39 64.86
CA ALA A 677 -17.63 -37.14 63.60
C ALA A 677 -18.63 -36.72 62.53
N ILE A 678 -18.26 -35.78 61.67
CA ILE A 678 -19.08 -35.36 60.55
C ILE A 678 -18.23 -34.99 59.34
N ALA A 679 -18.69 -35.38 58.16
CA ALA A 679 -18.19 -34.94 56.88
C ALA A 679 -19.34 -34.34 56.06
N VAL A 680 -19.18 -33.11 55.57
CA VAL A 680 -20.23 -32.37 54.85
C VAL A 680 -19.63 -31.67 53.64
N ASN A 681 -20.33 -31.75 52.51
CA ASN A 681 -20.12 -30.85 51.37
C ASN A 681 -21.09 -29.67 51.48
N ALA A 682 -20.62 -28.56 52.02
CA ALA A 682 -21.39 -27.33 52.16
C ALA A 682 -21.26 -26.48 50.89
N ALA A 683 -22.33 -25.78 50.51
CA ALA A 683 -22.35 -24.87 49.37
C ALA A 683 -22.69 -23.45 49.82
N PHE A 684 -21.93 -22.48 49.32
CA PHE A 684 -22.10 -21.07 49.65
C PHE A 684 -22.20 -20.26 48.37
N GLY A 685 -23.18 -19.36 48.30
CA GLY A 685 -23.46 -18.56 47.11
C GLY A 685 -23.59 -17.08 47.45
N ALA A 686 -22.98 -16.24 46.63
CA ALA A 686 -23.09 -14.79 46.63
C ALA A 686 -23.50 -14.30 45.24
N GLU A 687 -24.43 -14.97 44.57
CA GLU A 687 -24.89 -14.58 43.23
C GLU A 687 -25.97 -13.47 43.27
N TYR A 688 -26.54 -13.11 42.11
CA TYR A 688 -27.47 -11.98 41.94
C TYR A 688 -28.93 -12.41 41.83
#